data_AF-A0A3C0CY04-F1
#
_entry.id   AF-A0A3C0CY04-F1
#
_cell.length_a   1.000
_cell.length_b   1.000
_cell.length_c   1.000
_cell.angle_alpha   90.00
_cell.angle_beta   90.00
_cell.angle_gamma   90.00
#
_symmetry.space_group_name_H-M   'P 1'
#
loop_
_entity.id
_entity.type
_entity.pdbx_description
1 polymer ?
#
loop_
_entity_poly.entity_id
_entity_poly.type
_entity_poly.pdbx_seq_one_letter_code
_entity_poly.pdbx_strand_id
1 'polypeptide(L)'
;MIKRIWSIVLFILLGITAASLFAAPASSRMAVDDKTVFLLQVDGKTGNLVDLTGRFNPSVKGARAADDQFFGKCLDFGSDASNIISVADGGKINFKEGFTLEAWVYFKADGKPHPGGTFANKFGSFWFNIKNMRLNNGWITFPTDTIYTTTDKQFKYHPVETEGFGGATEIPANQWVHLAVTYDQNLKVIRTWIDGGIDRTRYMVREDDAPVSINPRNPVELLRGMKDCKLGSVRLSQGARKIGDMPLMETYVQQLPYQGKVAVTFDHIDKSLQLPLDVRFMWENPNGGATALKGVTLDSHNRKSIIIQNEGWKGALYTLHIRAYQGNKQVYYRSARIANVKPDGRIAINNDKSISVDGKKIFPIFAYHAFPEDFAELYAMGFNIITPRAPSLRWMGFGANDEREFADMRTCLNEAKKNNAYICLGTNSSSGHLIRVPEFKDDPALLFWYAYDEPWGSLDRLIESYNTVKTLDPGKPVLSAQNNATRYAETAEGADIVACDPYPIPNVSLRAVAYSTEALVKSVDGLKPVWTVLDQYVGKQPNLAEMRCMMYLALTSGANGIGIYAWDDRPKKTTGWYTKEHPEDLEVLKKSVAELKSLEEILIIPNSARKLTWAPANKALHAAVKEAGGKAYLFVANDSRKAESGTLTIDGIGDAVGICLADGANKEGISVKGGRIDFKLAPLAAAVYEIKSK
;
A
#
# COMPACT_ATOMS: atom_id res chain seq x y z
N MET A 1 -51.00 34.92 -47.42
CA MET A 1 -51.99 35.98 -47.14
C MET A 1 -53.04 35.47 -46.16
N ILE A 2 -52.82 35.76 -44.87
CA ILE A 2 -53.85 36.24 -43.94
C ILE A 2 -55.09 35.34 -43.70
N LYS A 3 -55.10 34.58 -42.59
CA LYS A 3 -56.10 34.67 -41.49
C LYS A 3 -56.04 33.48 -40.53
N ARG A 4 -55.85 33.84 -39.25
CA ARG A 4 -56.54 33.31 -38.05
C ARG A 4 -56.20 31.88 -37.59
N ILE A 5 -56.09 31.54 -36.31
CA ILE A 5 -56.22 32.27 -35.03
C ILE A 5 -55.67 31.29 -33.96
N TRP A 6 -54.87 31.83 -33.03
CA TRP A 6 -54.86 31.57 -31.58
C TRP A 6 -55.04 30.13 -31.10
N SER A 7 -54.01 29.62 -30.42
CA SER A 7 -54.16 28.97 -29.11
C SER A 7 -52.80 28.76 -28.45
N ILE A 8 -52.67 29.26 -27.23
CA ILE A 8 -51.66 28.91 -26.20
C ILE A 8 -50.31 29.65 -26.27
N VAL A 9 -50.38 30.98 -26.07
CA VAL A 9 -49.34 31.77 -25.40
C VAL A 9 -50.05 32.55 -24.30
N LEU A 10 -50.40 31.88 -23.18
CA LEU A 10 -50.71 32.54 -21.89
C LEU A 10 -50.96 31.53 -20.74
N PHE A 11 -50.08 30.56 -20.53
CA PHE A 11 -49.99 29.85 -19.24
C PHE A 11 -48.57 29.28 -19.13
N ILE A 12 -47.75 29.90 -18.28
CA ILE A 12 -46.53 29.45 -17.57
C ILE A 12 -45.73 30.74 -17.27
N LEU A 13 -46.34 31.64 -16.50
CA LEU A 13 -45.67 32.80 -15.89
C LEU A 13 -46.61 33.36 -14.81
N LEU A 14 -46.74 32.60 -13.73
CA LEU A 14 -47.15 32.98 -12.37
C LEU A 14 -47.67 31.73 -11.65
N GLY A 15 -46.95 31.29 -10.61
CA GLY A 15 -47.45 30.28 -9.67
C GLY A 15 -46.56 29.07 -9.42
N ILE A 16 -45.24 29.24 -9.22
CA ILE A 16 -44.47 28.33 -8.35
C ILE A 16 -43.68 29.19 -7.36
N THR A 17 -44.42 29.87 -6.48
CA THR A 17 -43.95 30.17 -5.13
C THR A 17 -44.40 29.01 -4.25
N ALA A 18 -43.58 27.98 -4.19
CA ALA A 18 -43.56 27.05 -3.07
C ALA A 18 -42.19 26.40 -3.13
N ALA A 19 -41.40 26.65 -2.09
CA ALA A 19 -40.21 25.87 -1.80
C ALA A 19 -40.59 24.39 -1.80
N SER A 20 -40.34 23.69 -2.91
CA SER A 20 -40.11 22.26 -2.88
C SER A 20 -38.75 22.07 -2.22
N LEU A 21 -38.72 22.24 -0.89
CA LEU A 21 -37.75 21.61 -0.03
C LEU A 21 -37.67 20.16 -0.49
N PHE A 22 -36.49 19.74 -0.93
CA PHE A 22 -36.16 18.34 -1.08
C PHE A 22 -36.33 17.67 0.29
N ALA A 23 -37.53 17.21 0.60
CA ALA A 23 -37.75 16.27 1.67
C ALA A 23 -37.12 14.95 1.23
N ALA A 24 -36.08 14.50 1.93
CA ALA A 24 -35.65 13.12 1.80
C ALA A 24 -36.87 12.22 2.12
N PRO A 25 -37.15 11.17 1.32
CA PRO A 25 -38.29 10.30 1.55
C PRO A 25 -38.27 9.73 2.97
N ALA A 26 -39.44 9.38 3.51
CA ALA A 26 -39.60 8.79 4.85
C ALA A 26 -38.73 7.53 5.10
N SER A 27 -38.14 6.95 4.05
CA SER A 27 -37.12 5.89 4.08
C SER A 27 -35.72 6.36 4.52
N SER A 28 -35.52 7.63 4.88
CA SER A 28 -34.24 8.21 5.31
C SER A 28 -33.95 8.04 6.82
N ARG A 29 -34.91 7.59 7.62
CA ARG A 29 -34.73 7.38 9.07
C ARG A 29 -34.09 6.03 9.35
N MET A 30 -33.02 6.04 10.14
CA MET A 30 -32.39 4.82 10.65
C MET A 30 -33.39 4.04 11.51
N ALA A 31 -33.40 2.72 11.37
CA ALA A 31 -34.22 1.82 12.17
C ALA A 31 -33.34 0.81 12.91
N VAL A 32 -33.85 0.31 14.04
CA VAL A 32 -33.24 -0.80 14.77
C VAL A 32 -33.44 -2.09 13.98
N ASP A 33 -32.37 -2.86 13.85
CA ASP A 33 -32.37 -4.23 13.35
C ASP A 33 -31.50 -5.14 14.22
N ASP A 34 -31.37 -6.40 13.81
CA ASP A 34 -30.64 -7.45 14.54
C ASP A 34 -29.15 -7.14 14.74
N LYS A 35 -28.53 -6.42 13.80
CA LYS A 35 -27.12 -6.01 13.86
C LYS A 35 -26.90 -4.70 14.59
N THR A 36 -27.95 -3.95 14.91
CA THR A 36 -27.84 -2.66 15.60
C THR A 36 -27.31 -2.87 17.02
N VAL A 37 -26.19 -2.22 17.34
CA VAL A 37 -25.61 -2.16 18.70
C VAL A 37 -26.38 -1.13 19.52
N PHE A 38 -26.44 0.11 19.03
CA PHE A 38 -27.30 1.18 19.55
C PHE A 38 -27.79 2.05 18.38
N LEU A 39 -28.95 2.70 18.58
CA LEU A 39 -29.45 3.76 17.70
C LEU A 39 -29.89 4.92 18.57
N LEU A 40 -29.13 6.02 18.56
CA LEU A 40 -29.43 7.20 19.36
C LEU A 40 -30.27 8.20 18.56
N GLN A 41 -31.38 8.64 19.16
CA GLN A 41 -32.24 9.68 18.61
C GLN A 41 -32.84 10.52 19.75
N VAL A 42 -33.16 11.77 19.48
CA VAL A 42 -33.86 12.63 20.46
C VAL A 42 -35.32 12.18 20.56
N ASP A 43 -35.75 11.83 21.76
CA ASP A 43 -37.15 11.52 22.03
C ASP A 43 -38.02 12.76 21.87
N GLY A 44 -39.06 12.65 21.04
CA GLY A 44 -39.91 13.78 20.66
C GLY A 44 -40.68 14.41 21.82
N LYS A 45 -40.93 13.65 22.90
CA LYS A 45 -41.73 14.11 24.06
C LYS A 45 -40.86 14.74 25.14
N THR A 46 -39.75 14.09 25.47
CA THR A 46 -38.89 14.48 26.59
C THR A 46 -37.75 15.40 26.15
N GLY A 47 -37.37 15.38 24.87
CA GLY A 47 -36.19 16.08 24.37
C GLY A 47 -34.86 15.44 24.80
N ASN A 48 -34.90 14.27 25.45
CA ASN A 48 -33.70 13.55 25.83
C ASN A 48 -33.17 12.71 24.67
N LEU A 49 -31.84 12.58 24.56
CA LEU A 49 -31.25 11.59 23.67
C LEU A 49 -31.45 10.20 24.27
N VAL A 50 -32.04 9.27 23.52
CA VAL A 50 -32.32 7.90 23.96
C VAL A 50 -31.75 6.88 22.98
N ASP A 51 -31.39 5.70 23.48
CA ASP A 51 -31.06 4.54 22.65
C ASP A 51 -32.34 3.74 22.36
N LEU A 52 -32.75 3.68 21.09
CA LEU A 52 -33.95 2.98 20.66
C LEU A 52 -33.85 1.45 20.79
N THR A 53 -32.65 0.90 21.01
CA THR A 53 -32.50 -0.53 21.35
C THR A 53 -32.80 -0.83 22.81
N GLY A 54 -32.81 0.20 23.68
CA GLY A 54 -32.97 0.06 25.13
C GLY A 54 -31.78 -0.59 25.85
N ARG A 55 -30.62 -0.72 25.20
CA ARG A 55 -29.45 -1.44 25.75
C ARG A 55 -28.47 -0.52 26.48
N PHE A 56 -28.47 0.75 26.11
CA PHE A 56 -27.53 1.76 26.58
C PHE A 56 -28.23 3.02 27.09
N ASN A 57 -27.58 3.71 28.03
CA ASN A 57 -28.02 5.01 28.54
C ASN A 57 -27.01 6.07 28.07
N PRO A 58 -27.28 6.81 26.98
CA PRO A 58 -26.37 7.84 26.50
C PRO A 58 -26.38 9.06 27.43
N SER A 59 -25.22 9.70 27.61
CA SER A 59 -25.13 11.00 28.29
C SER A 59 -24.76 12.10 27.29
N VAL A 60 -25.39 13.27 27.42
CA VAL A 60 -25.13 14.44 26.57
C VAL A 60 -24.60 15.58 27.43
N LYS A 61 -23.55 16.26 26.96
CA LYS A 61 -23.02 17.49 27.56
C LYS A 61 -22.88 18.57 26.47
N GLY A 62 -23.28 19.80 26.81
CA GLY A 62 -23.15 21.00 25.96
C GLY A 62 -24.24 21.17 24.90
N ALA A 63 -24.80 20.08 24.38
CA ALA A 63 -25.82 20.12 23.34
C ALA A 63 -27.25 20.08 23.93
N ARG A 64 -28.21 20.66 23.20
CA ARG A 64 -29.62 20.76 23.61
C ARG A 64 -30.56 20.26 22.52
N ALA A 65 -31.73 19.75 22.90
CA ALA A 65 -32.76 19.45 21.94
C ALA A 65 -33.27 20.73 21.26
N ALA A 66 -33.50 20.66 19.95
CA ALA A 66 -34.11 21.70 19.15
C ALA A 66 -35.13 21.09 18.20
N ASP A 67 -36.15 21.85 17.85
CA ASP A 67 -37.11 21.43 16.82
C ASP A 67 -36.45 21.46 15.45
N ASP A 68 -36.77 20.46 14.63
CA ASP A 68 -36.22 20.30 13.29
C ASP A 68 -37.31 19.79 12.34
N GLN A 69 -37.33 20.32 11.12
CA GLN A 69 -38.35 19.98 10.13
C GLN A 69 -38.25 18.54 9.64
N PHE A 70 -37.06 17.94 9.65
CA PHE A 70 -36.80 16.60 9.12
C PHE A 70 -36.88 15.53 10.21
N PHE A 71 -36.32 15.80 11.38
CA PHE A 71 -36.27 14.84 12.49
C PHE A 71 -37.37 15.04 13.54
N GLY A 72 -38.15 16.11 13.46
CA GLY A 72 -39.07 16.54 14.52
C GLY A 72 -38.31 17.20 15.66
N LYS A 73 -37.39 16.44 16.29
CA LYS A 73 -36.37 16.96 17.20
C LYS A 73 -34.98 16.47 16.80
N CYS A 74 -33.99 17.33 16.95
CA CYS A 74 -32.58 17.01 16.80
C CYS A 74 -31.79 17.53 18.01
N LEU A 75 -30.52 17.15 18.11
CA LEU A 75 -29.60 17.69 19.09
C LEU A 75 -28.75 18.80 18.45
N ASP A 76 -28.82 20.02 18.97
CA ASP A 76 -28.05 21.20 18.53
C ASP A 76 -26.90 21.45 19.50
N PHE A 77 -25.68 21.47 18.96
CA PHE A 77 -24.45 21.58 19.73
C PHE A 77 -24.04 23.03 20.03
N GLY A 78 -24.69 24.04 19.42
CA GLY A 78 -24.31 25.44 19.63
C GLY A 78 -22.83 25.70 19.34
N SER A 79 -22.26 26.77 19.91
CA SER A 79 -20.89 27.23 19.59
C SER A 79 -19.80 26.79 20.57
N ASP A 80 -20.17 26.09 21.66
CA ASP A 80 -19.23 25.63 22.69
C ASP A 80 -18.40 24.42 22.20
N ALA A 81 -17.18 24.24 22.71
CA ALA A 81 -16.30 23.11 22.38
C ALA A 81 -16.31 22.00 23.45
N SER A 82 -17.05 22.15 24.55
CA SER A 82 -17.19 21.15 25.62
C SER A 82 -18.23 20.05 25.31
N ASN A 83 -18.80 20.13 24.11
CA ASN A 83 -19.79 19.22 23.56
C ASN A 83 -19.30 17.78 23.47
N ILE A 84 -20.13 16.83 23.91
CA ILE A 84 -19.88 15.40 23.79
C ILE A 84 -21.16 14.59 24.02
N ILE A 85 -21.30 13.49 23.28
CA ILE A 85 -22.18 12.37 23.63
C ILE A 85 -21.30 11.20 24.07
N SER A 86 -21.66 10.54 25.16
CA SER A 86 -20.94 9.34 25.63
C SER A 86 -21.89 8.16 25.81
N VAL A 87 -21.48 7.00 25.30
CA VAL A 87 -22.17 5.71 25.47
C VAL A 87 -21.20 4.76 26.16
N ALA A 88 -21.50 4.40 27.41
CA ALA A 88 -20.69 3.43 28.15
C ALA A 88 -20.77 2.05 27.50
N ASP A 89 -19.62 1.45 27.17
CA ASP A 89 -19.57 0.12 26.57
C ASP A 89 -20.08 -0.95 27.57
N GLY A 90 -19.51 -0.98 28.78
CA GLY A 90 -19.91 -1.94 29.81
C GLY A 90 -19.69 -3.40 29.41
N GLY A 91 -18.84 -3.67 28.42
CA GLY A 91 -18.58 -5.02 27.89
C GLY A 91 -19.64 -5.52 26.91
N LYS A 92 -20.55 -4.65 26.43
CA LYS A 92 -21.64 -5.02 25.53
C LYS A 92 -21.30 -4.82 24.04
N ILE A 93 -20.22 -4.10 23.73
CA ILE A 93 -19.80 -3.83 22.35
C ILE A 93 -18.74 -4.86 21.94
N ASN A 94 -18.78 -5.29 20.68
CA ASN A 94 -17.70 -6.06 20.06
C ASN A 94 -17.68 -5.81 18.54
N PHE A 95 -16.54 -6.09 17.90
CA PHE A 95 -16.29 -5.83 16.48
C PHE A 95 -15.83 -7.08 15.73
N LYS A 96 -16.32 -8.27 16.12
CA LYS A 96 -15.90 -9.56 15.54
C LYS A 96 -16.08 -9.63 14.02
N GLU A 97 -17.17 -9.05 13.52
CA GLU A 97 -17.51 -9.01 12.08
C GLU A 97 -17.13 -7.67 11.44
N GLY A 98 -16.41 -6.81 12.16
CA GLY A 98 -16.25 -5.39 11.84
C GLY A 98 -17.42 -4.55 12.37
N PHE A 99 -17.63 -3.37 11.81
CA PHE A 99 -18.66 -2.43 12.27
C PHE A 99 -19.11 -1.44 11.21
N THR A 100 -20.26 -0.82 11.48
CA THR A 100 -20.74 0.39 10.78
C THR A 100 -21.11 1.44 11.80
N LEU A 101 -20.50 2.62 11.70
CA LEU A 101 -20.93 3.81 12.40
C LEU A 101 -21.50 4.79 11.38
N GLU A 102 -22.73 5.24 11.58
CA GLU A 102 -23.38 6.18 10.67
C GLU A 102 -24.20 7.22 11.44
N ALA A 103 -24.27 8.44 10.91
CA ALA A 103 -25.02 9.53 11.53
C ALA A 103 -25.62 10.48 10.49
N TRP A 104 -26.80 11.00 10.79
CA TRP A 104 -27.34 12.19 10.12
C TRP A 104 -26.88 13.43 10.86
N VAL A 105 -26.06 14.25 10.21
CA VAL A 105 -25.45 15.46 10.78
C VAL A 105 -25.74 16.67 9.90
N TYR A 106 -25.80 17.84 10.51
CA TYR A 106 -25.91 19.12 9.82
C TYR A 106 -24.74 19.99 10.26
N PHE A 107 -24.01 20.59 9.32
CA PHE A 107 -22.95 21.56 9.59
C PHE A 107 -23.32 22.93 9.03
N LYS A 108 -23.11 24.02 9.78
CA LYS A 108 -23.30 25.38 9.25
C LYS A 108 -22.12 25.80 8.36
N ALA A 109 -22.35 26.55 7.28
CA ALA A 109 -21.30 26.94 6.31
C ALA A 109 -20.13 27.75 6.91
N ASP A 110 -20.41 28.65 7.85
CA ASP A 110 -19.37 29.38 8.59
C ASP A 110 -18.94 28.66 9.88
N GLY A 111 -19.69 27.62 10.25
CA GLY A 111 -19.41 26.72 11.34
C GLY A 111 -18.33 25.74 10.92
N LYS A 112 -17.08 26.20 10.83
CA LYS A 112 -15.95 25.27 10.75
C LYS A 112 -16.02 24.40 12.01
N PRO A 113 -16.25 23.07 11.92
CA PRO A 113 -16.01 22.21 13.07
C PRO A 113 -14.60 22.53 13.54
N HIS A 114 -14.44 22.80 14.84
CA HIS A 114 -13.16 23.18 15.41
C HIS A 114 -12.05 22.30 14.82
N PRO A 115 -10.86 22.82 14.44
CA PRO A 115 -9.80 21.96 13.94
C PRO A 115 -9.54 20.85 14.98
N GLY A 116 -9.89 19.60 14.64
CA GLY A 116 -9.78 18.42 15.53
C GLY A 116 -11.08 17.86 16.11
N GLY A 117 -12.26 18.34 15.69
CA GLY A 117 -13.56 17.81 16.14
C GLY A 117 -13.68 16.29 15.92
N THR A 118 -13.98 15.55 16.99
CA THR A 118 -14.09 14.09 16.96
C THR A 118 -15.50 13.71 16.51
N PHE A 119 -15.62 13.10 15.33
CA PHE A 119 -16.89 12.54 14.86
C PHE A 119 -17.27 11.35 15.74
N ALA A 120 -16.33 10.42 15.93
CA ALA A 120 -16.46 9.36 16.91
C ALA A 120 -15.09 8.87 17.41
N ASN A 121 -15.03 8.46 18.66
CA ASN A 121 -13.84 7.91 19.30
C ASN A 121 -14.26 6.75 20.20
N LYS A 122 -13.49 5.67 20.16
CA LYS A 122 -13.46 4.67 21.23
C LYS A 122 -12.00 4.33 21.47
N PHE A 123 -11.44 4.84 22.56
CA PHE A 123 -10.01 4.71 22.85
C PHE A 123 -9.59 3.23 22.95
N GLY A 124 -8.59 2.84 22.15
CA GLY A 124 -8.17 1.44 21.97
C GLY A 124 -8.89 0.66 20.85
N SER A 125 -9.82 1.30 20.12
CA SER A 125 -10.55 0.69 19.00
C SER A 125 -10.51 1.51 17.72
N PHE A 126 -11.04 2.74 17.72
CA PHE A 126 -10.99 3.64 16.56
C PHE A 126 -11.09 5.12 16.94
N TRP A 127 -10.69 5.98 16.01
CA TRP A 127 -10.97 7.41 16.02
C TRP A 127 -11.26 7.94 14.63
N PHE A 128 -12.40 8.59 14.47
CA PHE A 128 -12.82 9.30 13.27
C PHE A 128 -13.01 10.77 13.61
N ASN A 129 -12.45 11.65 12.79
CA ASN A 129 -12.51 13.09 13.01
C ASN A 129 -12.99 13.83 11.76
N ILE A 130 -13.42 15.07 11.97
CA ILE A 130 -13.71 15.99 10.88
C ILE A 130 -12.66 17.09 10.91
N LYS A 131 -11.90 17.21 9.82
CA LYS A 131 -10.89 18.26 9.63
C LYS A 131 -11.11 18.88 8.26
N ASN A 132 -11.17 20.21 8.20
CA ASN A 132 -11.43 20.95 6.96
C ASN A 132 -12.69 20.45 6.24
N MET A 133 -13.77 20.21 7.01
CA MET A 133 -15.03 19.66 6.51
C MET A 133 -14.87 18.31 5.78
N ARG A 134 -13.88 17.48 6.14
CA ARG A 134 -13.70 16.14 5.56
C ARG A 134 -13.77 15.09 6.65
N LEU A 135 -14.49 14.01 6.40
CA LEU A 135 -14.55 12.85 7.29
C LEU A 135 -13.25 12.04 7.13
N ASN A 136 -12.45 11.99 8.19
CA ASN A 136 -11.18 11.26 8.18
C ASN A 136 -11.28 10.01 9.05
N ASN A 137 -10.67 8.94 8.55
CA ASN A 137 -10.27 7.84 9.42
C ASN A 137 -8.95 8.24 10.11
N GLY A 138 -9.02 8.58 11.39
CA GLY A 138 -7.82 8.90 12.17
C GLY A 138 -6.99 7.66 12.43
N TRP A 139 -7.61 6.63 13.00
CA TRP A 139 -7.01 5.31 13.18
C TRP A 139 -8.08 4.25 13.49
N ILE A 140 -7.75 2.99 13.19
CA ILE A 140 -8.37 1.79 13.77
C ILE A 140 -7.25 0.93 14.36
N THR A 141 -7.48 0.38 15.56
CA THR A 141 -6.50 -0.43 16.29
C THR A 141 -6.81 -1.91 16.15
N PHE A 142 -5.77 -2.68 15.89
CA PHE A 142 -5.82 -4.15 15.82
C PHE A 142 -4.84 -4.76 16.83
N PRO A 143 -4.94 -6.07 17.10
CA PRO A 143 -3.99 -6.75 17.96
C PRO A 143 -2.56 -6.65 17.41
N THR A 144 -1.60 -6.55 18.32
CA THR A 144 -0.18 -6.47 18.01
C THR A 144 0.59 -7.53 18.79
N ASP A 145 1.69 -8.01 18.23
CA ASP A 145 2.64 -8.87 18.93
C ASP A 145 3.48 -8.02 19.87
N THR A 146 3.81 -8.54 21.06
CA THR A 146 4.81 -7.92 21.94
C THR A 146 6.21 -8.13 21.37
N ILE A 147 7.03 -7.07 21.37
CA ILE A 147 8.41 -7.08 20.86
C ILE A 147 9.38 -6.80 22.00
N TYR A 148 10.47 -7.57 22.06
CA TYR A 148 11.58 -7.28 22.96
C TYR A 148 12.40 -6.10 22.42
N THR A 149 12.64 -5.10 23.27
CA THR A 149 13.43 -3.91 22.95
C THR A 149 14.56 -3.72 23.95
N THR A 150 15.60 -2.99 23.56
CA THR A 150 16.77 -2.70 24.42
C THR A 150 16.78 -1.27 24.96
N THR A 151 15.82 -0.45 24.55
CA THR A 151 15.69 0.96 24.92
C THR A 151 14.22 1.37 24.90
N ASP A 152 13.85 2.33 25.75
CA ASP A 152 12.49 2.86 25.82
C ASP A 152 12.10 3.75 24.62
N LYS A 153 13.06 4.12 23.76
CA LYS A 153 12.75 4.79 22.48
C LYS A 153 12.09 3.86 21.47
N GLN A 154 12.28 2.54 21.62
CA GLN A 154 11.73 1.53 20.72
C GLN A 154 10.32 1.12 21.13
N PHE A 155 9.45 0.95 20.14
CA PHE A 155 8.11 0.40 20.34
C PHE A 155 8.19 -1.05 20.80
N LYS A 156 7.45 -1.37 21.86
CA LYS A 156 7.40 -2.71 22.48
C LYS A 156 6.37 -3.62 21.80
N TYR A 157 5.93 -3.28 20.59
CA TYR A 157 4.93 -4.02 19.83
C TYR A 157 5.08 -3.86 18.32
N HIS A 158 4.51 -4.79 17.55
CA HIS A 158 4.46 -4.77 16.08
C HIS A 158 3.15 -5.39 15.57
N PRO A 159 2.54 -4.89 14.48
CA PRO A 159 2.91 -3.67 13.75
C PRO A 159 2.68 -2.41 14.59
N VAL A 160 3.38 -1.32 14.25
CA VAL A 160 3.23 -0.02 14.93
C VAL A 160 2.19 0.86 14.21
N GLU A 161 1.95 0.58 12.93
CA GLU A 161 1.08 1.39 12.09
C GLU A 161 -0.37 1.37 12.56
N THR A 162 -0.95 2.55 12.62
CA THR A 162 -2.39 2.73 12.76
C THR A 162 -2.96 3.16 11.42
N GLU A 163 -3.97 2.44 10.96
CA GLU A 163 -4.51 2.58 9.62
C GLU A 163 -5.43 3.80 9.56
N GLY A 164 -4.90 4.90 9.01
CA GLY A 164 -5.56 6.20 8.92
C GLY A 164 -5.47 6.80 7.51
N PHE A 165 -6.48 7.58 7.13
CA PHE A 165 -6.48 8.35 5.89
C PHE A 165 -7.42 9.55 5.98
N GLY A 166 -7.07 10.62 5.26
CA GLY A 166 -7.92 11.80 5.13
C GLY A 166 -9.06 11.61 4.13
N GLY A 167 -10.21 12.21 4.40
CA GLY A 167 -11.36 12.24 3.50
C GLY A 167 -11.02 12.87 2.14
N ALA A 168 -11.64 12.37 1.08
CA ALA A 168 -11.41 12.87 -0.28
C ALA A 168 -12.25 14.12 -0.57
N THR A 169 -13.50 14.11 -0.11
CA THR A 169 -14.54 15.07 -0.47
C THR A 169 -14.91 15.94 0.72
N GLU A 170 -15.19 17.21 0.45
CA GLU A 170 -15.72 18.13 1.44
C GLU A 170 -17.19 17.81 1.73
N ILE A 171 -17.54 17.70 3.00
CA ILE A 171 -18.89 17.46 3.50
C ILE A 171 -19.72 18.71 3.19
N PRO A 172 -20.88 18.56 2.52
CA PRO A 172 -21.74 19.69 2.22
C PRO A 172 -22.23 20.39 3.51
N ALA A 173 -22.16 21.72 3.51
CA ALA A 173 -22.67 22.52 4.61
C ALA A 173 -24.11 23.02 4.34
N ASN A 174 -24.74 23.53 5.39
CA ASN A 174 -26.11 24.06 5.43
C ASN A 174 -27.20 23.08 4.97
N GLN A 175 -26.95 21.78 5.11
CA GLN A 175 -27.92 20.73 4.86
C GLN A 175 -27.66 19.51 5.74
N TRP A 176 -28.67 18.66 5.88
CA TRP A 176 -28.51 17.36 6.52
C TRP A 176 -27.73 16.43 5.58
N VAL A 177 -26.69 15.81 6.12
CA VAL A 177 -25.79 14.89 5.42
C VAL A 177 -25.75 13.58 6.20
N HIS A 178 -25.82 12.46 5.49
CA HIS A 178 -25.56 11.14 6.05
C HIS A 178 -24.07 10.82 5.94
N LEU A 179 -23.41 10.66 7.07
CA LEU A 179 -22.01 10.24 7.14
C LEU A 179 -21.93 8.82 7.66
N ALA A 180 -21.07 8.00 7.07
CA ALA A 180 -20.77 6.68 7.63
C ALA A 180 -19.28 6.31 7.53
N VAL A 181 -18.85 5.45 8.46
CA VAL A 181 -17.60 4.70 8.41
C VAL A 181 -17.91 3.23 8.59
N THR A 182 -17.45 2.40 7.65
CA THR A 182 -17.61 0.95 7.71
C THR A 182 -16.24 0.28 7.76
N TYR A 183 -16.10 -0.72 8.61
CA TYR A 183 -15.00 -1.68 8.55
C TYR A 183 -15.58 -3.08 8.33
N ASP A 184 -15.19 -3.73 7.23
CA ASP A 184 -15.53 -5.12 6.94
C ASP A 184 -14.35 -6.01 7.32
N GLN A 185 -14.57 -6.93 8.27
CA GLN A 185 -13.53 -7.84 8.75
C GLN A 185 -13.12 -8.88 7.68
N ASN A 186 -14.06 -9.34 6.86
CA ASN A 186 -13.79 -10.39 5.87
C ASN A 186 -12.95 -9.85 4.70
N LEU A 187 -13.33 -8.68 4.21
CA LEU A 187 -12.64 -8.00 3.10
C LEU A 187 -11.47 -7.13 3.60
N LYS A 188 -11.29 -7.00 4.92
CA LYS A 188 -10.28 -6.17 5.58
C LYS A 188 -10.25 -4.76 5.00
N VAL A 189 -11.43 -4.14 4.84
CA VAL A 189 -11.59 -2.86 4.13
C VAL A 189 -12.29 -1.82 4.99
N ILE A 190 -11.74 -0.61 4.98
CA ILE A 190 -12.31 0.58 5.61
C ILE A 190 -12.91 1.45 4.51
N ARG A 191 -14.14 1.93 4.70
CA ARG A 191 -14.77 2.91 3.82
C ARG A 191 -15.37 4.08 4.58
N THR A 192 -15.22 5.28 4.03
CA THR A 192 -15.96 6.48 4.44
C THR A 192 -17.04 6.78 3.41
N TRP A 193 -18.18 7.30 3.87
CA TRP A 193 -19.36 7.53 3.04
C TRP A 193 -19.95 8.91 3.31
N ILE A 194 -20.46 9.55 2.26
CA ILE A 194 -21.19 10.82 2.29
C ILE A 194 -22.45 10.64 1.43
N ASP A 195 -23.63 10.77 2.04
CA ASP A 195 -24.95 10.65 1.39
C ASP A 195 -25.11 9.36 0.56
N GLY A 196 -24.64 8.24 1.10
CA GLY A 196 -24.66 6.94 0.43
C GLY A 196 -23.54 6.74 -0.60
N GLY A 197 -22.85 7.79 -1.03
CA GLY A 197 -21.70 7.71 -1.93
C GLY A 197 -20.41 7.35 -1.17
N ILE A 198 -19.56 6.52 -1.79
CA ILE A 198 -18.22 6.23 -1.26
C ILE A 198 -17.34 7.48 -1.37
N ASP A 199 -16.77 7.92 -0.26
CA ASP A 199 -15.74 8.96 -0.21
C ASP A 199 -14.33 8.36 -0.34
N ARG A 200 -14.02 7.33 0.45
CA ARG A 200 -12.75 6.59 0.38
C ARG A 200 -12.96 5.10 0.56
N THR A 201 -12.09 4.32 -0.09
CA THR A 201 -11.91 2.89 0.14
C THR A 201 -10.43 2.63 0.46
N ARG A 202 -10.18 1.81 1.48
CA ARG A 202 -8.84 1.38 1.89
C ARG A 202 -8.85 -0.10 2.27
N TYR A 203 -8.24 -0.94 1.44
CA TYR A 203 -7.96 -2.34 1.77
C TYR A 203 -6.72 -2.40 2.66
N MET A 204 -6.79 -3.17 3.74
CA MET A 204 -5.73 -3.33 4.71
C MET A 204 -4.81 -4.48 4.32
N VAL A 205 -3.52 -4.35 4.65
CA VAL A 205 -2.55 -5.42 4.45
C VAL A 205 -2.36 -6.15 5.76
N ARG A 206 -3.17 -7.19 5.98
CA ARG A 206 -3.11 -8.02 7.20
C ARG A 206 -3.33 -9.49 6.88
N GLU A 207 -2.46 -10.34 7.42
CA GLU A 207 -2.57 -11.79 7.27
C GLU A 207 -3.51 -12.42 8.30
N ASP A 208 -3.59 -11.88 9.53
CA ASP A 208 -4.47 -12.40 10.56
C ASP A 208 -5.93 -11.96 10.39
N ASP A 209 -6.85 -12.80 10.87
CA ASP A 209 -8.29 -12.51 10.94
C ASP A 209 -8.67 -11.93 12.30
N ALA A 210 -7.72 -11.31 13.00
CA ALA A 210 -7.96 -10.74 14.30
C ALA A 210 -8.90 -9.52 14.20
N PRO A 211 -9.96 -9.43 15.03
CA PRO A 211 -10.91 -8.33 14.98
C PRO A 211 -10.30 -7.03 15.53
N VAL A 212 -11.00 -5.92 15.33
CA VAL A 212 -10.65 -4.61 15.93
C VAL A 212 -10.51 -4.75 17.44
N SER A 213 -9.41 -4.22 17.98
CA SER A 213 -9.12 -4.22 19.41
C SER A 213 -10.20 -3.48 20.19
N ILE A 214 -10.49 -3.93 21.41
CA ILE A 214 -11.52 -3.32 22.25
C ILE A 214 -11.09 -3.22 23.70
N ASN A 215 -11.28 -2.03 24.28
CA ASN A 215 -11.20 -1.81 25.72
C ASN A 215 -12.61 -1.48 26.26
N PRO A 216 -13.24 -2.40 27.03
CA PRO A 216 -14.62 -2.23 27.50
C PRO A 216 -14.77 -1.15 28.58
N ARG A 217 -13.66 -0.65 29.16
CA ARG A 217 -13.70 0.46 30.12
C ARG A 217 -13.91 1.82 29.45
N ASN A 218 -13.56 1.93 28.16
CA ASN A 218 -13.65 3.19 27.43
C ASN A 218 -15.00 3.31 26.73
N PRO A 219 -15.71 4.45 26.87
CA PRO A 219 -16.98 4.67 26.18
C PRO A 219 -16.78 4.85 24.67
N VAL A 220 -17.87 4.77 23.92
CA VAL A 220 -17.96 5.39 22.60
C VAL A 220 -18.33 6.86 22.80
N GLU A 221 -17.47 7.76 22.35
CA GLU A 221 -17.69 9.20 22.39
C GLU A 221 -18.02 9.70 20.99
N LEU A 222 -19.10 10.45 20.84
CA LEU A 222 -19.59 10.97 19.57
C LEU A 222 -19.63 12.48 19.61
N LEU A 223 -19.29 13.11 18.49
CA LEU A 223 -19.29 14.57 18.30
C LEU A 223 -18.55 15.34 19.41
N ARG A 224 -17.49 14.76 19.97
CA ARG A 224 -16.67 15.39 21.02
C ARG A 224 -15.91 16.59 20.44
N GLY A 225 -16.10 17.76 21.05
CA GLY A 225 -15.48 18.99 20.60
C GLY A 225 -16.09 19.60 19.35
N MET A 226 -17.24 19.10 18.91
CA MET A 226 -17.96 19.63 17.75
C MET A 226 -18.75 20.88 18.14
N LYS A 227 -18.85 21.83 17.21
CA LYS A 227 -19.60 23.08 17.35
C LYS A 227 -20.33 23.38 16.04
N ASP A 228 -21.35 24.22 16.12
CA ASP A 228 -22.14 24.72 15.01
C ASP A 228 -22.70 23.60 14.12
N CYS A 229 -23.00 22.47 14.75
CA CYS A 229 -23.56 21.29 14.11
C CYS A 229 -24.82 20.81 14.82
N LYS A 230 -25.62 20.01 14.11
CA LYS A 230 -26.75 19.28 14.68
C LYS A 230 -26.61 17.78 14.40
N LEU A 231 -27.20 16.97 15.26
CA LEU A 231 -27.31 15.52 15.11
C LEU A 231 -28.80 15.13 15.08
N GLY A 232 -29.21 14.45 14.01
CA GLY A 232 -30.56 13.89 13.88
C GLY A 232 -30.63 12.52 14.55
N SER A 233 -29.77 11.60 14.10
CA SER A 233 -29.62 10.26 14.66
C SER A 233 -28.22 9.71 14.43
N VAL A 234 -27.78 8.76 15.26
CA VAL A 234 -26.52 8.03 15.08
C VAL A 234 -26.68 6.56 15.44
N ARG A 235 -26.15 5.68 14.60
CA ARG A 235 -26.20 4.23 14.76
C ARG A 235 -24.79 3.64 14.78
N LEU A 236 -24.56 2.72 15.71
CA LEU A 236 -23.46 1.76 15.63
C LEU A 236 -24.05 0.37 15.39
N SER A 237 -23.52 -0.37 14.42
CA SER A 237 -23.92 -1.74 14.11
C SER A 237 -22.73 -2.68 14.07
N GLN A 238 -22.97 -3.95 14.36
CA GLN A 238 -22.02 -5.02 14.08
C GLN A 238 -21.95 -5.28 12.57
N GLY A 239 -20.74 -5.47 12.07
CA GLY A 239 -20.49 -5.73 10.64
C GLY A 239 -20.59 -4.49 9.75
N ALA A 240 -20.03 -4.62 8.54
CA ALA A 240 -20.17 -3.63 7.49
C ALA A 240 -21.57 -3.73 6.86
N ARG A 241 -22.31 -2.63 6.86
CA ARG A 241 -23.62 -2.53 6.24
C ARG A 241 -23.50 -1.97 4.84
N LYS A 242 -24.45 -2.32 3.97
CA LYS A 242 -24.61 -1.65 2.69
C LYS A 242 -25.14 -0.23 2.90
N ILE A 243 -24.26 0.76 2.81
CA ILE A 243 -24.60 2.19 2.89
C ILE A 243 -25.05 2.72 1.53
N GLY A 244 -24.35 2.34 0.47
CA GLY A 244 -24.74 2.60 -0.92
C GLY A 244 -24.10 1.61 -1.87
N ASP A 245 -23.94 2.00 -3.13
CA ASP A 245 -23.29 1.15 -4.12
C ASP A 245 -21.79 1.12 -3.90
N MET A 246 -21.21 -0.08 -4.03
CA MET A 246 -19.78 -0.33 -3.83
C MET A 246 -19.27 -1.35 -4.85
N PRO A 247 -17.96 -1.29 -5.18
CA PRO A 247 -17.32 -2.37 -5.93
C PRO A 247 -17.53 -3.71 -5.20
N LEU A 248 -18.01 -4.71 -5.94
CA LEU A 248 -18.21 -6.08 -5.42
C LEU A 248 -16.96 -6.96 -5.57
N MET A 249 -15.92 -6.44 -6.21
CA MET A 249 -14.58 -7.03 -6.30
C MET A 249 -13.60 -5.95 -6.76
N GLU A 250 -12.32 -6.18 -6.54
CA GLU A 250 -11.24 -5.42 -7.16
C GLU A 250 -10.58 -6.23 -8.26
N THR A 251 -9.99 -5.51 -9.22
CA THR A 251 -9.04 -6.12 -10.14
C THR A 251 -7.77 -5.29 -10.19
N TYR A 252 -6.62 -5.94 -10.36
CA TYR A 252 -5.32 -5.31 -10.58
C TYR A 252 -4.75 -5.84 -11.89
N VAL A 253 -4.35 -4.96 -12.81
CA VAL A 253 -3.87 -5.31 -14.14
C VAL A 253 -2.37 -5.04 -14.24
N GLN A 254 -1.59 -6.10 -14.11
CA GLN A 254 -0.15 -6.05 -14.12
C GLN A 254 0.39 -6.43 -15.50
N GLN A 255 1.05 -5.48 -16.16
CA GLN A 255 1.76 -5.74 -17.41
C GLN A 255 3.06 -6.52 -17.12
N LEU A 256 3.33 -7.58 -17.89
CA LEU A 256 4.53 -8.42 -17.82
C LEU A 256 5.20 -8.45 -19.21
N PRO A 257 5.68 -7.31 -19.74
CA PRO A 257 6.09 -7.18 -21.13
C PRO A 257 7.25 -8.11 -21.50
N TYR A 258 8.19 -8.36 -20.57
CA TYR A 258 9.31 -9.30 -20.75
C TYR A 258 8.89 -10.77 -20.89
N GLN A 259 7.66 -11.10 -20.50
CA GLN A 259 7.10 -12.44 -20.64
C GLN A 259 6.02 -12.52 -21.74
N GLY A 260 5.71 -11.41 -22.42
CA GLY A 260 4.62 -11.35 -23.39
C GLY A 260 3.24 -11.59 -22.77
N LYS A 261 3.04 -11.17 -21.51
CA LYS A 261 1.82 -11.47 -20.74
C LYS A 261 1.23 -10.23 -20.08
N VAL A 262 -0.04 -10.33 -19.73
CA VAL A 262 -0.72 -9.44 -18.79
C VAL A 262 -1.37 -10.32 -17.73
N ALA A 263 -1.19 -9.99 -16.46
CA ALA A 263 -1.88 -10.64 -15.36
C ALA A 263 -3.05 -9.77 -14.90
N VAL A 264 -4.25 -10.35 -14.87
CA VAL A 264 -5.42 -9.75 -14.24
C VAL A 264 -5.69 -10.48 -12.94
N THR A 265 -5.44 -9.82 -11.83
CA THR A 265 -5.72 -10.38 -10.51
C THR A 265 -7.06 -9.90 -10.02
N PHE A 266 -7.97 -10.84 -9.74
CA PHE A 266 -9.22 -10.60 -9.04
C PHE A 266 -8.98 -10.75 -7.56
N ASP A 267 -9.43 -9.78 -6.77
CA ASP A 267 -9.25 -9.77 -5.32
C ASP A 267 -10.46 -9.14 -4.63
N HIS A 268 -10.52 -9.28 -3.31
CA HIS A 268 -11.59 -8.71 -2.47
C HIS A 268 -13.00 -9.01 -3.01
N ILE A 269 -13.21 -10.24 -3.51
CA ILE A 269 -14.47 -10.67 -4.10
C ILE A 269 -15.51 -10.78 -2.99
N ASP A 270 -16.55 -9.94 -3.05
CA ASP A 270 -17.58 -9.83 -2.02
C ASP A 270 -18.37 -11.13 -1.88
N LYS A 271 -18.57 -11.59 -0.64
CA LYS A 271 -19.27 -12.85 -0.32
C LYS A 271 -20.75 -12.86 -0.74
N SER A 272 -21.33 -11.70 -1.04
CA SER A 272 -22.69 -11.59 -1.59
C SER A 272 -22.79 -12.05 -3.06
N LEU A 273 -21.68 -12.11 -3.79
CA LEU A 273 -21.65 -12.64 -5.16
C LEU A 273 -21.82 -14.17 -5.13
N GLN A 274 -22.80 -14.66 -5.89
CA GLN A 274 -22.98 -16.11 -6.06
C GLN A 274 -22.01 -16.62 -7.11
N LEU A 275 -21.20 -17.59 -6.71
CA LEU A 275 -20.27 -18.29 -7.58
C LEU A 275 -20.97 -19.45 -8.32
N PRO A 276 -20.48 -19.87 -9.49
CA PRO A 276 -19.32 -19.32 -10.21
C PRO A 276 -19.64 -18.02 -10.97
N LEU A 277 -18.61 -17.19 -11.17
CA LEU A 277 -18.69 -16.02 -12.06
C LEU A 277 -18.02 -16.34 -13.41
N ASP A 278 -18.71 -16.01 -14.50
CA ASP A 278 -18.16 -16.06 -15.87
C ASP A 278 -17.42 -14.76 -16.17
N VAL A 279 -16.11 -14.84 -16.36
CA VAL A 279 -15.24 -13.70 -16.65
C VAL A 279 -14.86 -13.70 -18.12
N ARG A 280 -15.10 -12.58 -18.78
CA ARG A 280 -14.80 -12.36 -20.19
C ARG A 280 -13.80 -11.24 -20.34
N PHE A 281 -12.81 -11.47 -21.20
CA PHE A 281 -11.79 -10.49 -21.56
C PHE A 281 -11.92 -10.12 -23.03
N MET A 282 -11.65 -8.86 -23.36
CA MET A 282 -11.71 -8.36 -24.73
C MET A 282 -10.59 -7.34 -24.93
N TRP A 283 -9.82 -7.50 -26.00
CA TRP A 283 -8.85 -6.52 -26.45
C TRP A 283 -9.51 -5.55 -27.43
N GLU A 284 -9.42 -4.26 -27.17
CA GLU A 284 -9.76 -3.20 -28.11
C GLU A 284 -8.47 -2.58 -28.65
N ASN A 285 -8.30 -2.66 -29.98
CA ASN A 285 -7.21 -2.02 -30.69
C ASN A 285 -7.61 -0.57 -31.03
N PRO A 286 -6.78 0.44 -30.76
CA PRO A 286 -7.11 1.84 -31.06
C PRO A 286 -7.39 2.10 -32.55
N ASN A 287 -6.87 1.26 -33.44
CA ASN A 287 -7.01 1.36 -34.89
C ASN A 287 -7.73 0.15 -35.52
N GLY A 288 -8.44 -0.67 -34.73
CA GLY A 288 -9.05 -1.91 -35.20
C GLY A 288 -10.30 -2.33 -34.43
N GLY A 289 -10.85 -3.49 -34.77
CA GLY A 289 -11.97 -4.08 -34.04
C GLY A 289 -11.56 -4.67 -32.68
N ALA A 290 -12.55 -5.01 -31.87
CA ALA A 290 -12.33 -5.69 -30.60
C ALA A 290 -12.23 -7.21 -30.78
N THR A 291 -11.26 -7.84 -30.13
CA THR A 291 -11.06 -9.31 -30.14
C THR A 291 -11.45 -9.88 -28.78
N ALA A 292 -12.41 -10.79 -28.76
CA ALA A 292 -12.76 -11.54 -27.55
C ALA A 292 -11.67 -12.59 -27.25
N LEU A 293 -11.25 -12.65 -25.99
CA LEU A 293 -10.28 -13.64 -25.52
C LEU A 293 -11.01 -14.80 -24.82
N LYS A 294 -10.24 -15.86 -24.54
CA LYS A 294 -10.73 -16.99 -23.75
C LYS A 294 -11.22 -16.50 -22.38
N GLY A 295 -12.51 -16.72 -22.09
CA GLY A 295 -13.09 -16.48 -20.77
C GLY A 295 -12.60 -17.48 -19.73
N VAL A 296 -12.79 -17.12 -18.46
CA VAL A 296 -12.41 -17.94 -17.30
C VAL A 296 -13.51 -17.93 -16.24
N THR A 297 -13.47 -18.90 -15.35
CA THR A 297 -14.43 -18.98 -14.25
C THR A 297 -13.75 -18.65 -12.91
N LEU A 298 -14.42 -17.79 -12.13
CA LEU A 298 -14.10 -17.59 -10.71
C LEU A 298 -15.02 -18.49 -9.89
N ASP A 299 -14.43 -19.40 -9.14
CA ASP A 299 -15.05 -20.49 -8.40
C ASP A 299 -14.84 -20.38 -6.88
N SER A 300 -14.13 -19.34 -6.44
CA SER A 300 -13.94 -18.99 -5.04
C SER A 300 -13.92 -17.48 -4.87
N HIS A 301 -14.15 -17.00 -3.64
CA HIS A 301 -13.97 -15.59 -3.26
C HIS A 301 -12.50 -15.23 -2.98
N ASN A 302 -11.59 -16.19 -3.11
CA ASN A 302 -10.17 -15.96 -2.88
C ASN A 302 -9.54 -15.20 -4.04
N ARG A 303 -8.47 -14.46 -3.74
CA ARG A 303 -7.62 -13.81 -4.72
C ARG A 303 -7.19 -14.80 -5.81
N LYS A 304 -7.35 -14.44 -7.09
CA LYS A 304 -7.02 -15.29 -8.24
C LYS A 304 -6.44 -14.46 -9.38
N SER A 305 -5.23 -14.80 -9.82
CA SER A 305 -4.58 -14.19 -10.98
C SER A 305 -4.84 -15.00 -12.25
N ILE A 306 -5.24 -14.31 -13.30
CA ILE A 306 -5.47 -14.87 -14.62
C ILE A 306 -4.40 -14.32 -15.56
N ILE A 307 -3.60 -15.21 -16.13
CA ILE A 307 -2.56 -14.84 -17.09
C ILE A 307 -3.14 -14.84 -18.49
N ILE A 308 -3.12 -13.67 -19.12
CA ILE A 308 -3.56 -13.42 -20.48
C ILE A 308 -2.32 -13.31 -21.37
N GLN A 309 -2.33 -14.03 -22.49
CA GLN A 309 -1.31 -13.83 -23.52
C GLN A 309 -1.50 -12.45 -24.12
N ASN A 310 -0.43 -11.68 -24.14
CA ASN A 310 -0.43 -10.47 -24.91
C ASN A 310 -0.18 -10.88 -26.36
N GLU A 311 -1.15 -10.66 -27.25
CA GLU A 311 -1.08 -11.16 -28.64
C GLU A 311 0.09 -10.55 -29.42
N GLY A 312 0.78 -9.54 -28.85
CA GLY A 312 1.91 -8.87 -29.45
C GLY A 312 1.47 -8.10 -30.70
N TRP A 313 2.41 -7.39 -31.31
CA TRP A 313 2.27 -6.72 -32.60
C TRP A 313 1.52 -5.36 -32.57
N LYS A 314 2.26 -4.36 -33.05
CA LYS A 314 1.92 -2.94 -33.21
C LYS A 314 2.12 -2.15 -31.91
N GLY A 315 3.24 -1.41 -31.84
CA GLY A 315 3.61 -0.52 -30.74
C GLY A 315 2.58 0.59 -30.50
N ALA A 316 1.49 0.22 -29.86
CA ALA A 316 0.30 1.02 -29.63
C ALA A 316 -0.30 0.66 -28.25
N LEU A 317 -1.14 1.55 -27.75
CA LEU A 317 -1.86 1.37 -26.49
C LEU A 317 -3.20 0.69 -26.76
N TYR A 318 -3.41 -0.49 -26.19
CA TYR A 318 -4.65 -1.26 -26.29
C TYR A 318 -5.50 -1.05 -25.03
N THR A 319 -6.81 -1.24 -25.14
CA THR A 319 -7.69 -1.32 -23.97
C THR A 319 -8.06 -2.78 -23.71
N LEU A 320 -7.74 -3.27 -22.52
CA LEU A 320 -8.24 -4.55 -22.01
C LEU A 320 -9.56 -4.30 -21.28
N HIS A 321 -10.66 -4.86 -21.77
CA HIS A 321 -11.92 -4.88 -21.04
C HIS A 321 -12.05 -6.18 -20.25
N ILE A 322 -12.46 -6.05 -18.99
CA ILE A 322 -12.67 -7.13 -18.04
C ILE A 322 -14.13 -7.06 -17.59
N ARG A 323 -14.91 -8.12 -17.83
CA ARG A 323 -16.31 -8.21 -17.42
C ARG A 323 -16.54 -9.49 -16.65
N ALA A 324 -17.22 -9.42 -15.51
CA ALA A 324 -17.68 -10.60 -14.79
C ALA A 324 -19.21 -10.67 -14.76
N TYR A 325 -19.75 -11.86 -14.96
CA TYR A 325 -21.17 -12.15 -15.03
C TYR A 325 -21.57 -13.19 -13.99
N GLN A 326 -22.71 -12.94 -13.32
CA GLN A 326 -23.42 -13.91 -12.52
C GLN A 326 -24.66 -14.34 -13.32
N GLY A 327 -24.62 -15.54 -13.90
CA GLY A 327 -25.56 -15.93 -14.95
C GLY A 327 -25.50 -14.95 -16.13
N ASN A 328 -26.62 -14.28 -16.44
CA ASN A 328 -26.69 -13.30 -17.54
C ASN A 328 -26.50 -11.84 -17.07
N LYS A 329 -26.34 -11.59 -15.76
CA LYS A 329 -26.19 -10.25 -15.20
C LYS A 329 -24.70 -9.89 -15.11
N GLN A 330 -24.29 -8.80 -15.77
CA GLN A 330 -22.97 -8.21 -15.52
C GLN A 330 -22.94 -7.66 -14.09
N VAL A 331 -22.00 -8.15 -13.28
CA VAL A 331 -21.82 -7.72 -11.89
C VAL A 331 -20.54 -6.90 -11.68
N TYR A 332 -19.64 -6.93 -12.66
CA TYR A 332 -18.39 -6.16 -12.63
C TYR A 332 -17.93 -5.77 -14.02
N TYR A 333 -17.32 -4.57 -14.12
CA TYR A 333 -16.63 -4.10 -15.31
C TYR A 333 -15.43 -3.24 -14.93
N ARG A 334 -14.30 -3.48 -15.57
CA ARG A 334 -13.14 -2.59 -15.58
C ARG A 334 -12.54 -2.55 -16.99
N SER A 335 -11.92 -1.44 -17.34
CA SER A 335 -10.99 -1.36 -18.47
C SER A 335 -9.62 -0.87 -18.02
N ALA A 336 -8.56 -1.37 -18.66
CA ALA A 336 -7.18 -0.93 -18.41
C ALA A 336 -6.47 -0.66 -19.74
N ARG A 337 -5.70 0.44 -19.79
CA ARG A 337 -4.82 0.74 -20.93
C ARG A 337 -3.52 -0.02 -20.77
N ILE A 338 -3.10 -0.71 -21.82
CA ILE A 338 -1.95 -1.61 -21.84
C ILE A 338 -1.02 -1.20 -22.98
N ALA A 339 0.26 -1.02 -22.67
CA ALA A 339 1.30 -0.88 -23.66
C ALA A 339 1.64 -2.27 -24.22
N ASN A 340 1.06 -2.57 -25.39
CA ASN A 340 1.36 -3.82 -26.08
C ASN A 340 2.67 -3.67 -26.88
N VAL A 341 3.78 -3.64 -26.15
CA VAL A 341 5.11 -3.51 -26.74
C VAL A 341 6.01 -4.62 -26.20
N LYS A 342 6.71 -5.29 -27.11
CA LYS A 342 7.69 -6.32 -26.76
C LYS A 342 9.03 -5.62 -26.46
N PRO A 343 9.62 -5.81 -25.27
CA PRO A 343 10.98 -5.35 -25.01
C PRO A 343 11.97 -6.01 -25.98
N ASP A 344 12.82 -5.23 -26.61
CA ASP A 344 13.79 -5.66 -27.63
C ASP A 344 15.24 -5.25 -27.29
N GLY A 345 15.53 -5.00 -26.01
CA GLY A 345 16.83 -4.54 -25.53
C GLY A 345 17.71 -5.62 -24.89
N ARG A 346 18.87 -5.17 -24.41
CA ARG A 346 19.84 -5.98 -23.65
C ARG A 346 19.39 -6.42 -22.26
N ILE A 347 18.32 -5.81 -21.74
CA ILE A 347 17.82 -6.03 -20.39
C ILE A 347 16.63 -6.99 -20.44
N ALA A 348 16.60 -7.96 -19.55
CA ALA A 348 15.47 -8.86 -19.39
C ALA A 348 15.08 -8.99 -17.91
N ILE A 349 13.77 -8.97 -17.64
CA ILE A 349 13.21 -9.53 -16.41
C ILE A 349 12.82 -10.97 -16.71
N ASN A 350 13.57 -11.91 -16.13
CA ASN A 350 13.37 -13.34 -16.36
C ASN A 350 12.11 -13.85 -15.67
N ASN A 351 11.62 -15.03 -16.07
CA ASN A 351 10.45 -15.67 -15.45
C ASN A 351 10.62 -15.92 -13.94
N ASP A 352 11.86 -16.08 -13.47
CA ASP A 352 12.20 -16.24 -12.05
C ASP A 352 12.36 -14.91 -11.30
N LYS A 353 12.03 -13.78 -11.96
CA LYS A 353 12.17 -12.39 -11.48
C LYS A 353 13.62 -11.87 -11.38
N SER A 354 14.62 -12.66 -11.76
CA SER A 354 15.98 -12.15 -11.84
C SER A 354 16.11 -11.14 -12.99
N ILE A 355 17.03 -10.18 -12.85
CA ILE A 355 17.36 -9.23 -13.90
C ILE A 355 18.59 -9.72 -14.63
N SER A 356 18.53 -9.76 -15.96
CA SER A 356 19.68 -10.02 -16.82
C SER A 356 20.04 -8.81 -17.66
N VAL A 357 21.34 -8.62 -17.88
CA VAL A 357 21.91 -7.65 -18.81
C VAL A 357 22.85 -8.39 -19.75
N ASP A 358 22.62 -8.29 -21.06
CA ASP A 358 23.34 -9.07 -22.09
C ASP A 358 23.34 -10.58 -21.79
N GLY A 359 22.20 -11.09 -21.29
CA GLY A 359 22.03 -12.50 -20.93
C GLY A 359 22.65 -12.92 -19.59
N LYS A 360 23.44 -12.05 -18.94
CA LYS A 360 24.04 -12.33 -17.62
C LYS A 360 23.16 -11.82 -16.49
N LYS A 361 22.83 -12.68 -15.54
CA LYS A 361 22.07 -12.29 -14.35
C LYS A 361 22.91 -11.36 -13.47
N ILE A 362 22.25 -10.37 -12.90
CA ILE A 362 22.82 -9.49 -11.87
C ILE A 362 21.89 -9.46 -10.66
N PHE A 363 22.45 -9.29 -9.47
CA PHE A 363 21.66 -8.96 -8.29
C PHE A 363 21.72 -7.45 -8.05
N PRO A 364 20.60 -6.71 -8.16
CA PRO A 364 20.56 -5.27 -7.96
C PRO A 364 20.96 -4.87 -6.52
N ILE A 365 22.03 -4.09 -6.41
CA ILE A 365 22.45 -3.41 -5.19
C ILE A 365 22.53 -1.91 -5.51
N PHE A 366 21.57 -1.17 -4.95
CA PHE A 366 21.22 0.16 -5.39
C PHE A 366 21.52 1.22 -4.33
N ALA A 367 22.21 2.30 -4.70
CA ALA A 367 22.43 3.47 -3.85
C ALA A 367 21.54 4.63 -4.28
N TYR A 368 20.77 5.18 -3.34
CA TYR A 368 20.05 6.44 -3.58
C TYR A 368 21.02 7.61 -3.53
N HIS A 369 20.90 8.49 -4.52
CA HIS A 369 21.38 9.87 -4.49
C HIS A 369 22.90 10.02 -4.35
N ALA A 370 23.65 9.96 -5.45
CA ALA A 370 25.09 10.26 -5.43
C ALA A 370 25.52 11.20 -6.56
N PHE A 371 26.54 12.02 -6.29
CA PHE A 371 27.20 12.83 -7.31
C PHE A 371 28.21 12.01 -8.11
N PRO A 372 28.49 12.34 -9.39
CA PRO A 372 29.38 11.56 -10.26
C PRO A 372 30.77 11.30 -9.67
N GLU A 373 31.31 12.27 -8.95
CA GLU A 373 32.59 12.20 -8.24
C GLU A 373 32.67 11.09 -7.17
N ASP A 374 31.53 10.57 -6.68
CA ASP A 374 31.50 9.46 -5.72
C ASP A 374 31.21 8.09 -6.38
N PHE A 375 30.90 8.04 -7.68
CA PHE A 375 30.48 6.81 -8.34
C PHE A 375 31.54 5.71 -8.25
N ALA A 376 32.80 6.05 -8.50
CA ALA A 376 33.89 5.07 -8.44
C ALA A 376 34.00 4.41 -7.05
N GLU A 377 33.84 5.18 -5.97
CA GLU A 377 33.87 4.65 -4.60
C GLU A 377 32.68 3.74 -4.32
N LEU A 378 31.47 4.17 -4.68
CA LEU A 378 30.25 3.38 -4.50
C LEU A 378 30.29 2.06 -5.29
N TYR A 379 30.72 2.10 -6.54
CA TYR A 379 30.85 0.88 -7.35
C TYR A 379 31.95 -0.04 -6.83
N ALA A 380 33.08 0.50 -6.37
CA ALA A 380 34.14 -0.28 -5.72
C ALA A 380 33.67 -0.92 -4.40
N MET A 381 32.73 -0.30 -3.69
CA MET A 381 32.10 -0.85 -2.48
C MET A 381 31.22 -2.07 -2.77
N GLY A 382 30.68 -2.18 -3.99
CA GLY A 382 29.83 -3.29 -4.43
C GLY A 382 28.43 -2.89 -4.87
N PHE A 383 28.05 -1.61 -4.78
CA PHE A 383 26.86 -1.12 -5.49
C PHE A 383 27.05 -1.34 -6.99
N ASN A 384 25.96 -1.61 -7.71
CA ASN A 384 26.00 -1.72 -9.16
C ASN A 384 24.99 -0.80 -9.86
N ILE A 385 24.14 -0.13 -9.09
CA ILE A 385 23.18 0.86 -9.59
C ILE A 385 23.15 2.09 -8.68
N ILE A 386 23.10 3.28 -9.28
CA ILE A 386 22.99 4.56 -8.56
C ILE A 386 21.82 5.40 -9.11
N THR A 387 21.07 6.09 -8.25
CA THR A 387 20.33 7.29 -8.70
C THR A 387 21.19 8.54 -8.62
N PRO A 388 21.40 9.23 -9.74
CA PRO A 388 22.33 10.34 -9.79
C PRO A 388 21.74 11.59 -9.14
N ARG A 389 22.65 12.38 -8.56
CA ARG A 389 22.48 13.79 -8.24
C ARG A 389 23.51 14.59 -9.01
N ALA A 390 23.15 15.80 -9.40
CA ALA A 390 24.06 16.80 -9.91
C ALA A 390 23.44 18.20 -9.70
N PRO A 391 24.21 19.28 -9.82
CA PRO A 391 23.75 20.62 -9.45
C PRO A 391 22.45 21.05 -10.15
N SER A 392 22.36 20.77 -11.45
CA SER A 392 21.24 21.20 -12.29
C SER A 392 20.08 20.21 -12.22
N LEU A 393 20.34 18.93 -11.93
CA LEU A 393 19.33 17.88 -11.94
C LEU A 393 18.19 18.14 -10.94
N ARG A 394 16.97 17.84 -11.38
CA ARG A 394 15.75 17.85 -10.59
C ARG A 394 15.39 16.40 -10.27
N TRP A 395 15.62 16.00 -9.03
CA TRP A 395 15.06 14.78 -8.42
C TRP A 395 15.26 13.51 -9.29
N MET A 396 16.43 12.87 -9.17
CA MET A 396 16.86 11.68 -9.94
C MET A 396 16.78 11.85 -11.47
N GLY A 397 16.54 13.06 -11.98
CA GLY A 397 16.33 13.33 -13.40
C GLY A 397 16.35 14.83 -13.74
N PHE A 398 15.55 15.22 -14.73
CA PHE A 398 15.62 16.49 -15.46
C PHE A 398 14.24 17.15 -15.50
N GLY A 399 14.14 18.47 -15.48
CA GLY A 399 12.90 19.17 -15.76
C GLY A 399 12.59 19.28 -17.25
N ALA A 400 11.48 19.94 -17.57
CA ALA A 400 11.26 20.43 -18.93
C ALA A 400 12.12 21.69 -19.18
N ASN A 401 13.16 21.55 -20.02
CA ASN A 401 13.87 22.63 -20.74
C ASN A 401 15.11 23.28 -20.07
N ASP A 402 16.13 22.51 -19.68
CA ASP A 402 17.44 23.05 -19.28
C ASP A 402 18.62 22.26 -19.88
N GLU A 403 19.48 22.90 -20.69
CA GLU A 403 20.66 22.26 -21.29
C GLU A 403 21.71 21.80 -20.25
N ARG A 404 21.76 22.45 -19.09
CA ARG A 404 22.71 22.07 -18.03
C ARG A 404 22.37 20.71 -17.43
N GLU A 405 21.08 20.37 -17.36
CA GLU A 405 20.62 19.05 -16.93
C GLU A 405 21.10 17.96 -17.91
N PHE A 406 21.18 18.24 -19.21
CA PHE A 406 21.76 17.30 -20.19
C PHE A 406 23.25 17.07 -19.97
N ALA A 407 24.01 18.15 -19.76
CA ALA A 407 25.45 18.06 -19.51
C ALA A 407 25.73 17.26 -18.24
N ASP A 408 25.01 17.57 -17.15
CA ASP A 408 25.08 16.82 -15.89
C ASP A 408 24.71 15.35 -16.10
N MET A 409 23.67 15.06 -16.91
CA MET A 409 23.29 13.69 -17.17
C MET A 409 24.31 12.89 -17.98
N ARG A 410 24.85 13.49 -19.04
CA ARG A 410 25.90 12.85 -19.83
C ARG A 410 27.14 12.60 -18.97
N THR A 411 27.45 13.49 -18.04
CA THR A 411 28.50 13.27 -17.05
C THR A 411 28.20 12.03 -16.19
N CYS A 412 27.01 11.93 -15.60
CA CYS A 412 26.60 10.77 -14.80
C CYS A 412 26.69 9.45 -15.60
N LEU A 413 26.13 9.43 -16.82
CA LEU A 413 26.16 8.26 -17.70
C LEU A 413 27.61 7.87 -18.07
N ASN A 414 28.46 8.84 -18.38
CA ASN A 414 29.86 8.60 -18.71
C ASN A 414 30.64 8.06 -17.51
N GLU A 415 30.43 8.58 -16.31
CA GLU A 415 31.06 8.05 -15.10
C GLU A 415 30.62 6.62 -14.79
N ALA A 416 29.33 6.30 -14.98
CA ALA A 416 28.84 4.93 -14.84
C ALA A 416 29.47 3.97 -15.85
N LYS A 417 29.59 4.38 -17.13
CA LYS A 417 30.28 3.59 -18.18
C LYS A 417 31.75 3.34 -17.85
N LYS A 418 32.48 4.34 -17.33
CA LYS A 418 33.88 4.20 -16.91
C LYS A 418 34.07 3.13 -15.83
N ASN A 419 33.06 2.96 -14.97
CA ASN A 419 33.08 2.00 -13.87
C ASN A 419 32.38 0.67 -14.22
N ASN A 420 31.93 0.49 -15.47
CA ASN A 420 31.20 -0.70 -15.92
C ASN A 420 29.98 -1.05 -15.05
N ALA A 421 29.25 -0.01 -14.65
CA ALA A 421 28.09 -0.10 -13.77
C ALA A 421 26.94 0.77 -14.29
N TYR A 422 25.85 0.84 -13.53
CA TYR A 422 24.58 1.34 -14.03
C TYR A 422 24.04 2.52 -13.23
N ILE A 423 23.21 3.32 -13.90
CA ILE A 423 22.38 4.33 -13.25
C ILE A 423 20.90 4.12 -13.55
N CYS A 424 20.09 4.80 -12.76
CA CYS A 424 18.66 4.89 -12.92
C CYS A 424 18.22 6.35 -12.98
N LEU A 425 17.32 6.69 -13.92
CA LEU A 425 16.85 8.05 -14.14
C LEU A 425 15.34 8.20 -13.97
N GLY A 426 14.91 9.35 -13.47
CA GLY A 426 13.51 9.70 -13.34
C GLY A 426 12.75 9.62 -14.67
N THR A 427 11.53 9.08 -14.65
CA THR A 427 10.58 9.01 -15.76
C THR A 427 9.14 9.18 -15.26
N ASN A 428 8.69 10.42 -15.12
CA ASN A 428 7.28 10.65 -14.83
C ASN A 428 6.75 11.94 -15.45
N SER A 429 5.43 12.00 -15.58
CA SER A 429 4.72 13.16 -16.10
C SER A 429 4.79 14.36 -15.16
N SER A 430 4.79 14.16 -13.84
CA SER A 430 4.75 15.25 -12.85
C SER A 430 5.97 16.15 -12.86
N SER A 431 7.14 15.60 -13.20
CA SER A 431 8.40 16.34 -13.31
C SER A 431 8.79 16.65 -14.76
N GLY A 432 7.93 16.31 -15.74
CA GLY A 432 8.16 16.59 -17.16
C GLY A 432 9.19 15.68 -17.82
N HIS A 433 9.49 14.51 -17.24
CA HIS A 433 10.59 13.65 -17.69
C HIS A 433 10.31 12.97 -19.04
N LEU A 434 9.03 12.72 -19.36
CA LEU A 434 8.65 11.87 -20.50
C LEU A 434 9.18 12.38 -21.84
N ILE A 435 9.31 13.70 -22.01
CA ILE A 435 9.77 14.32 -23.26
C ILE A 435 11.24 14.01 -23.59
N ARG A 436 12.07 13.60 -22.61
CA ARG A 436 13.49 13.31 -22.86
C ARG A 436 13.85 11.83 -22.83
N VAL A 437 12.87 10.93 -22.65
CA VAL A 437 13.10 9.48 -22.77
C VAL A 437 13.82 9.14 -24.09
N PRO A 438 13.42 9.68 -25.27
CA PRO A 438 14.11 9.38 -26.52
C PRO A 438 15.60 9.75 -26.57
N GLU A 439 16.06 10.68 -25.73
CA GLU A 439 17.45 11.19 -25.77
C GLU A 439 18.45 10.28 -25.05
N PHE A 440 17.98 9.54 -24.04
CA PHE A 440 18.84 8.75 -23.16
C PHE A 440 18.51 7.25 -23.19
N LYS A 441 17.39 6.87 -23.80
CA LYS A 441 16.96 5.47 -23.87
C LYS A 441 17.95 4.52 -24.55
N ASP A 442 18.92 5.01 -25.31
CA ASP A 442 19.90 4.14 -25.98
C ASP A 442 21.26 4.09 -25.25
N ASP A 443 21.44 4.83 -24.14
CA ASP A 443 22.71 4.77 -23.39
C ASP A 443 22.84 3.44 -22.61
N PRO A 444 23.95 2.71 -22.74
CA PRO A 444 24.13 1.40 -22.13
C PRO A 444 24.30 1.43 -20.61
N ALA A 445 24.66 2.57 -19.99
CA ALA A 445 24.73 2.69 -18.54
C ALA A 445 23.37 2.96 -17.89
N LEU A 446 22.35 3.35 -18.65
CA LEU A 446 21.00 3.45 -18.12
C LEU A 446 20.40 2.04 -18.02
N LEU A 447 20.12 1.56 -16.80
CA LEU A 447 19.57 0.21 -16.61
C LEU A 447 18.05 0.18 -16.51
N PHE A 448 17.45 1.16 -15.86
CA PHE A 448 16.00 1.29 -15.77
C PHE A 448 15.61 2.74 -15.52
N TRP A 449 14.32 2.99 -15.67
CA TRP A 449 13.74 4.27 -15.33
C TRP A 449 13.05 4.23 -13.96
N TYR A 450 13.19 5.30 -13.17
CA TYR A 450 12.48 5.52 -11.91
C TYR A 450 11.19 6.29 -12.16
N ALA A 451 10.03 5.69 -11.99
CA ALA A 451 8.76 6.38 -12.19
C ALA A 451 8.45 7.35 -11.05
N TYR A 452 7.63 6.91 -10.10
CA TYR A 452 7.25 7.68 -8.92
C TYR A 452 7.90 7.09 -7.68
N ASP A 453 8.22 7.99 -6.77
CA ASP A 453 8.52 7.68 -5.37
C ASP A 453 7.24 7.93 -4.59
N GLU A 454 6.79 6.92 -3.87
CA GLU A 454 5.63 6.96 -2.99
C GLU A 454 4.43 7.70 -3.61
N PRO A 455 3.76 7.14 -4.63
CA PRO A 455 2.70 7.83 -5.38
C PRO A 455 1.39 8.00 -4.57
N TRP A 456 1.40 8.82 -3.51
CA TRP A 456 0.33 9.13 -2.54
C TRP A 456 -0.88 9.86 -3.16
N GLY A 457 -1.53 9.26 -4.14
CA GLY A 457 -2.66 9.84 -4.87
C GLY A 457 -2.37 10.17 -6.34
N SER A 458 -1.21 9.76 -6.86
CA SER A 458 -0.85 9.88 -8.28
C SER A 458 -0.83 8.53 -8.99
N LEU A 459 -1.56 7.53 -8.50
CA LEU A 459 -1.55 6.15 -9.05
C LEU A 459 -1.99 6.11 -10.52
N ASP A 460 -3.03 6.85 -10.91
CA ASP A 460 -3.46 6.94 -12.31
C ASP A 460 -2.37 7.57 -13.19
N ARG A 461 -1.66 8.58 -12.66
CA ARG A 461 -0.53 9.22 -13.36
C ARG A 461 0.67 8.29 -13.46
N LEU A 462 0.92 7.45 -12.46
CA LEU A 462 1.94 6.42 -12.51
C LEU A 462 1.63 5.44 -13.65
N ILE A 463 0.41 4.91 -13.72
CA ILE A 463 -0.01 3.96 -14.76
C ILE A 463 0.08 4.60 -16.17
N GLU A 464 -0.38 5.84 -16.33
CA GLU A 464 -0.28 6.53 -17.62
C GLU A 464 1.18 6.85 -18.01
N SER A 465 2.01 7.26 -17.03
CA SER A 465 3.44 7.51 -17.26
C SER A 465 4.13 6.20 -17.69
N TYR A 466 3.84 5.09 -17.02
CA TYR A 466 4.35 3.76 -17.39
C TYR A 466 3.98 3.39 -18.82
N ASN A 467 2.70 3.49 -19.18
CA ASN A 467 2.22 3.20 -20.54
C ASN A 467 2.92 4.06 -21.60
N THR A 468 3.12 5.35 -21.29
CA THR A 468 3.84 6.27 -22.17
C THR A 468 5.30 5.86 -22.33
N VAL A 469 5.99 5.56 -21.24
CA VAL A 469 7.39 5.12 -21.26
C VAL A 469 7.55 3.84 -22.05
N LYS A 470 6.66 2.85 -21.86
CA LYS A 470 6.70 1.61 -22.64
C LYS A 470 6.46 1.78 -24.13
N THR A 471 5.84 2.88 -24.54
CA THR A 471 5.72 3.24 -25.96
C THR A 471 6.99 3.92 -26.50
N LEU A 472 7.67 4.72 -25.67
CA LEU A 472 8.88 5.46 -26.07
C LEU A 472 10.17 4.61 -25.99
N ASP A 473 10.25 3.76 -24.97
CA ASP A 473 11.37 2.88 -24.63
C ASP A 473 10.83 1.56 -24.03
N PRO A 474 10.45 0.60 -24.88
CA PRO A 474 9.96 -0.69 -24.41
C PRO A 474 11.06 -1.57 -23.78
N GLY A 475 12.33 -1.30 -24.09
CA GLY A 475 13.46 -2.14 -23.70
C GLY A 475 13.81 -2.02 -22.21
N LYS A 476 13.61 -0.84 -21.60
CA LYS A 476 14.03 -0.58 -20.21
C LYS A 476 12.93 -0.85 -19.19
N PRO A 477 13.25 -1.53 -18.07
CA PRO A 477 12.33 -1.65 -16.96
C PRO A 477 11.97 -0.29 -16.35
N VAL A 478 10.81 -0.24 -15.71
CA VAL A 478 10.36 0.89 -14.91
C VAL A 478 10.23 0.45 -13.45
N LEU A 479 10.90 1.15 -12.55
CA LEU A 479 10.88 0.97 -11.10
C LEU A 479 9.97 2.02 -10.46
N SER A 480 9.21 1.66 -9.44
CA SER A 480 8.54 2.61 -8.55
C SER A 480 8.63 2.14 -7.10
N ALA A 481 8.93 3.07 -6.19
CA ALA A 481 8.91 2.80 -4.75
C ALA A 481 7.57 3.19 -4.13
N GLN A 482 7.19 2.48 -3.08
CA GLN A 482 5.96 2.72 -2.32
C GLN A 482 6.21 2.39 -0.85
N ASN A 483 5.93 3.33 0.03
CA ASN A 483 6.01 3.13 1.49
C ASN A 483 4.68 2.73 2.10
N ASN A 484 3.58 2.87 1.36
CA ASN A 484 2.27 2.45 1.82
C ASN A 484 1.92 1.06 1.31
N ALA A 485 1.98 0.06 2.19
CA ALA A 485 1.66 -1.32 1.85
C ALA A 485 0.26 -1.50 1.26
N THR A 486 -0.72 -0.70 1.72
CA THR A 486 -2.10 -0.72 1.19
C THR A 486 -2.24 -0.24 -0.26
N ARG A 487 -1.14 0.19 -0.89
CA ARG A 487 -1.10 0.67 -2.28
C ARG A 487 -0.18 -0.16 -3.19
N TYR A 488 0.39 -1.25 -2.70
CA TYR A 488 1.33 -2.06 -3.47
C TYR A 488 0.74 -2.63 -4.76
N ALA A 489 -0.49 -3.15 -4.69
CA ALA A 489 -1.14 -3.74 -5.85
C ALA A 489 -1.44 -2.70 -6.95
N GLU A 490 -1.88 -1.49 -6.58
CA GLU A 490 -2.07 -0.39 -7.52
C GLU A 490 -0.74 0.13 -8.09
N THR A 491 0.30 0.27 -7.26
CA THR A 491 1.64 0.68 -7.72
C THR A 491 2.18 -0.34 -8.75
N ALA A 492 1.93 -1.63 -8.55
CA ALA A 492 2.36 -2.69 -9.46
C ALA A 492 1.72 -2.60 -10.86
N GLU A 493 0.62 -1.89 -11.05
CA GLU A 493 0.01 -1.69 -12.38
C GLU A 493 0.84 -0.77 -13.27
N GLY A 494 1.65 0.13 -12.68
CA GLY A 494 2.47 1.12 -13.38
C GLY A 494 3.98 0.95 -13.21
N ALA A 495 4.45 -0.27 -12.95
CA ALA A 495 5.88 -0.56 -12.86
C ALA A 495 6.20 -2.00 -13.29
N ASP A 496 7.43 -2.26 -13.75
CA ASP A 496 7.92 -3.63 -13.95
C ASP A 496 8.58 -4.19 -12.69
N ILE A 497 9.17 -3.31 -11.87
CA ILE A 497 9.80 -3.60 -10.59
C ILE A 497 9.13 -2.70 -9.56
N VAL A 498 8.78 -3.26 -8.41
CA VAL A 498 8.20 -2.47 -7.31
C VAL A 498 9.12 -2.56 -6.10
N ALA A 499 9.39 -1.43 -5.47
CA ALA A 499 10.17 -1.35 -4.24
C ALA A 499 9.30 -0.96 -3.04
N CYS A 500 9.63 -1.49 -1.88
CA CYS A 500 9.14 -1.02 -0.59
C CYS A 500 10.27 -0.43 0.26
N ASP A 501 9.93 0.50 1.13
CA ASP A 501 10.86 1.28 1.95
C ASP A 501 10.37 1.37 3.42
N PRO A 502 10.50 0.27 4.17
CA PRO A 502 9.92 0.10 5.51
C PRO A 502 10.57 0.97 6.62
N TYR A 503 11.80 1.43 6.42
CA TYR A 503 12.57 2.32 7.31
C TYR A 503 12.32 2.19 8.82
N PRO A 504 12.60 1.02 9.44
CA PRO A 504 12.24 0.77 10.84
C PRO A 504 13.12 1.50 11.87
N ILE A 505 14.32 1.99 11.50
CA ILE A 505 15.23 2.62 12.44
C ILE A 505 14.69 4.01 12.84
N PRO A 506 14.83 4.43 14.11
CA PRO A 506 15.42 3.70 15.24
C PRO A 506 14.41 2.96 16.13
N ASN A 507 13.10 3.15 15.90
CA ASN A 507 12.10 2.89 16.92
C ASN A 507 11.20 1.70 16.63
N VAL A 508 11.07 1.29 15.37
CA VAL A 508 10.20 0.18 14.95
C VAL A 508 11.00 -1.13 14.94
N SER A 509 10.32 -2.26 15.13
CA SER A 509 10.94 -3.57 14.98
C SER A 509 11.47 -3.75 13.56
N LEU A 510 12.65 -4.39 13.41
CA LEU A 510 13.18 -4.74 12.09
C LEU A 510 12.27 -5.74 11.35
N ARG A 511 11.35 -6.41 12.05
CA ARG A 511 10.29 -7.25 11.47
C ARG A 511 9.48 -6.54 10.38
N ALA A 512 9.37 -5.21 10.45
CA ALA A 512 8.68 -4.43 9.42
C ALA A 512 9.31 -4.65 8.02
N VAL A 513 10.62 -4.91 7.95
CA VAL A 513 11.31 -5.20 6.68
C VAL A 513 10.76 -6.47 6.04
N ALA A 514 10.61 -7.54 6.82
CA ALA A 514 10.08 -8.79 6.33
C ALA A 514 8.61 -8.62 5.91
N TYR A 515 7.79 -8.04 6.78
CA TYR A 515 6.36 -7.85 6.55
C TYR A 515 6.06 -7.01 5.30
N SER A 516 6.75 -5.88 5.11
CA SER A 516 6.54 -5.03 3.93
C SER A 516 7.00 -5.73 2.65
N THR A 517 8.10 -6.48 2.71
CA THR A 517 8.61 -7.24 1.56
C THR A 517 7.64 -8.37 1.18
N GLU A 518 7.18 -9.18 2.14
CA GLU A 518 6.20 -10.26 1.92
C GLU A 518 4.87 -9.72 1.39
N ALA A 519 4.38 -8.63 1.97
CA ALA A 519 3.18 -7.93 1.51
C ALA A 519 3.30 -7.48 0.05
N LEU A 520 4.47 -6.96 -0.34
CA LEU A 520 4.71 -6.52 -1.71
C LEU A 520 4.82 -7.73 -2.66
N VAL A 521 5.51 -8.80 -2.28
CA VAL A 521 5.57 -10.07 -3.05
C VAL A 521 4.17 -10.63 -3.29
N LYS A 522 3.31 -10.62 -2.26
CA LYS A 522 1.90 -11.04 -2.37
C LYS A 522 1.11 -10.11 -3.30
N SER A 523 1.32 -8.80 -3.19
CA SER A 523 0.60 -7.80 -3.98
C SER A 523 0.90 -7.88 -5.48
N VAL A 524 2.10 -8.32 -5.85
CA VAL A 524 2.50 -8.60 -7.25
C VAL A 524 2.24 -10.06 -7.67
N ASP A 525 1.58 -10.86 -6.82
CA ASP A 525 1.30 -12.28 -7.05
C ASP A 525 2.56 -13.14 -7.33
N GLY A 526 3.72 -12.68 -6.85
CA GLY A 526 5.02 -13.27 -7.16
C GLY A 526 5.44 -13.18 -8.64
N LEU A 527 4.79 -12.32 -9.44
CA LEU A 527 4.98 -12.21 -10.89
C LEU A 527 6.02 -11.16 -11.30
N LYS A 528 6.31 -10.18 -10.43
CA LYS A 528 7.27 -9.10 -10.67
C LYS A 528 8.42 -9.13 -9.66
N PRO A 529 9.62 -8.65 -10.03
CA PRO A 529 10.68 -8.44 -9.07
C PRO A 529 10.27 -7.43 -8.00
N VAL A 530 10.57 -7.77 -6.75
CA VAL A 530 10.31 -6.92 -5.57
C VAL A 530 11.63 -6.49 -4.97
N TRP A 531 11.81 -5.20 -4.71
CA TRP A 531 13.00 -4.67 -4.05
C TRP A 531 12.66 -4.10 -2.67
N THR A 532 13.66 -4.04 -1.80
CA THR A 532 13.51 -3.44 -0.47
C THR A 532 14.59 -2.39 -0.26
N VAL A 533 14.17 -1.17 0.06
CA VAL A 533 15.03 -0.01 0.32
C VAL A 533 15.17 0.18 1.82
N LEU A 534 16.41 0.25 2.30
CA LEU A 534 16.76 0.35 3.72
C LEU A 534 17.26 1.74 4.07
N ASP A 535 17.05 2.15 5.32
CA ASP A 535 17.37 3.47 5.85
C ASP A 535 18.80 3.56 6.38
N GLN A 536 19.53 4.56 5.90
CA GLN A 536 20.77 5.08 6.46
C GLN A 536 20.86 6.57 6.13
N TYR A 537 20.27 7.41 6.97
CA TYR A 537 20.32 8.88 6.86
C TYR A 537 20.10 9.57 8.23
N VAL A 538 20.08 10.91 8.28
CA VAL A 538 19.90 11.67 9.53
C VAL A 538 18.73 11.14 10.36
N GLY A 539 19.04 10.69 11.59
CA GLY A 539 18.06 10.14 12.54
C GLY A 539 17.68 8.68 12.32
N LYS A 540 18.15 8.06 11.22
CA LYS A 540 17.97 6.65 10.88
C LYS A 540 19.32 6.02 10.51
N GLN A 541 20.16 5.81 11.53
CA GLN A 541 21.53 5.32 11.39
C GLN A 541 21.63 3.91 11.99
N PRO A 542 21.39 2.85 11.20
CA PRO A 542 21.54 1.48 11.70
C PRO A 542 23.00 1.20 12.05
N ASN A 543 23.22 0.48 13.14
CA ASN A 543 24.52 -0.15 13.36
C ASN A 543 24.70 -1.36 12.41
N LEU A 544 25.90 -1.94 12.39
CA LEU A 544 26.24 -3.06 11.50
C LEU A 544 25.30 -4.27 11.65
N ALA A 545 24.90 -4.63 12.87
CA ALA A 545 24.01 -5.77 13.10
C ALA A 545 22.59 -5.46 12.59
N GLU A 546 22.11 -4.22 12.77
CA GLU A 546 20.83 -3.77 12.23
C GLU A 546 20.82 -3.78 10.71
N MET A 547 21.81 -3.17 10.05
CA MET A 547 21.90 -3.14 8.60
C MET A 547 21.99 -4.55 7.99
N ARG A 548 22.87 -5.41 8.54
CA ARG A 548 22.95 -6.82 8.11
C ARG A 548 21.62 -7.54 8.31
N CYS A 549 21.00 -7.42 9.48
CA CYS A 549 19.72 -8.08 9.74
C CYS A 549 18.64 -7.62 8.74
N MET A 550 18.50 -6.31 8.49
CA MET A 550 17.52 -5.79 7.54
C MET A 550 17.73 -6.32 6.11
N MET A 551 18.98 -6.37 5.62
CA MET A 551 19.28 -6.93 4.30
C MET A 551 18.83 -8.39 4.19
N TYR A 552 19.08 -9.20 5.21
CA TYR A 552 18.70 -10.62 5.21
C TYR A 552 17.21 -10.84 5.42
N LEU A 553 16.53 -9.98 6.19
CA LEU A 553 15.07 -10.00 6.30
C LEU A 553 14.42 -9.75 4.93
N ALA A 554 14.91 -8.77 4.18
CA ALA A 554 14.45 -8.53 2.81
C ALA A 554 14.69 -9.75 1.90
N LEU A 555 15.89 -10.33 1.91
CA LEU A 555 16.24 -11.49 1.08
C LEU A 555 15.40 -12.73 1.42
N THR A 556 15.23 -13.04 2.70
CA THR A 556 14.43 -14.19 3.15
C THR A 556 12.95 -14.01 2.82
N SER A 557 12.48 -12.77 2.80
CA SER A 557 11.10 -12.38 2.46
C SER A 557 10.83 -12.29 0.95
N GLY A 558 11.83 -12.56 0.11
CA GLY A 558 11.65 -12.67 -1.34
C GLY A 558 12.14 -11.47 -2.16
N ALA A 559 12.88 -10.53 -1.57
CA ALA A 559 13.47 -9.43 -2.32
C ALA A 559 14.43 -9.93 -3.42
N ASN A 560 14.29 -9.37 -4.61
CA ASN A 560 15.12 -9.58 -5.79
C ASN A 560 16.12 -8.43 -6.01
N GLY A 561 16.23 -7.49 -5.07
CA GLY A 561 17.18 -6.38 -5.09
C GLY A 561 17.12 -5.62 -3.76
N ILE A 562 18.24 -4.97 -3.40
CA ILE A 562 18.38 -4.19 -2.17
C ILE A 562 18.78 -2.76 -2.52
N GLY A 563 18.07 -1.79 -1.96
CA GLY A 563 18.39 -0.36 -2.06
C GLY A 563 18.81 0.22 -0.72
N ILE A 564 19.65 1.26 -0.72
CA ILE A 564 20.03 2.01 0.48
C ILE A 564 19.70 3.49 0.27
N TYR A 565 18.79 4.03 1.10
CA TYR A 565 18.46 5.45 1.19
C TYR A 565 19.13 6.06 2.43
N ALA A 566 20.11 6.95 2.31
CA ALA A 566 20.67 7.50 1.08
C ALA A 566 22.17 7.80 1.22
N TRP A 567 22.87 7.86 0.10
CA TRP A 567 24.27 8.28 0.07
C TRP A 567 24.39 9.78 0.36
N ASP A 568 23.61 10.61 -0.34
CA ASP A 568 23.57 12.07 -0.15
C ASP A 568 22.11 12.59 -0.17
N ASP A 569 21.64 13.09 0.99
CA ASP A 569 20.34 13.75 1.14
C ASP A 569 20.47 15.22 1.57
N ARG A 570 21.58 15.88 1.18
CA ARG A 570 21.76 17.32 1.43
C ARG A 570 20.77 18.14 0.59
N PRO A 571 20.06 19.13 1.16
CA PRO A 571 19.36 20.13 0.35
C PRO A 571 20.33 20.92 -0.52
N LYS A 572 19.89 21.45 -1.68
CA LYS A 572 20.75 22.17 -2.65
C LYS A 572 21.55 23.37 -2.09
N LYS A 573 21.34 23.81 -0.84
CA LYS A 573 21.95 25.02 -0.25
C LYS A 573 22.35 24.91 1.25
N THR A 574 22.41 23.74 1.88
CA THR A 574 22.68 23.62 3.34
C THR A 574 23.47 22.37 3.74
N THR A 575 23.81 22.27 5.03
CA THR A 575 24.15 21.02 5.73
C THR A 575 22.99 20.02 5.62
N GLY A 576 23.32 18.74 5.52
CA GLY A 576 22.38 17.62 5.42
C GLY A 576 23.13 16.30 5.41
N TRP A 577 22.46 15.18 5.16
CA TRP A 577 23.10 13.87 5.21
C TRP A 577 24.04 13.66 4.02
N TYR A 578 25.30 13.34 4.29
CA TYR A 578 26.22 12.82 3.28
C TYR A 578 27.07 11.72 3.91
N THR A 579 26.81 10.47 3.52
CA THR A 579 27.39 9.28 4.18
C THR A 579 28.91 9.34 4.27
N LYS A 580 29.58 9.93 3.28
CA LYS A 580 31.04 10.09 3.27
C LYS A 580 31.59 10.95 4.40
N GLU A 581 30.79 11.89 4.92
CA GLU A 581 31.12 12.74 6.07
C GLU A 581 30.82 12.05 7.42
N HIS A 582 30.31 10.80 7.40
CA HIS A 582 29.98 10.00 8.57
C HIS A 582 30.76 8.68 8.58
N PRO A 583 32.01 8.65 9.07
CA PRO A 583 32.89 7.48 8.94
C PRO A 583 32.33 6.19 9.54
N GLU A 584 31.62 6.25 10.67
CA GLU A 584 31.03 5.07 11.29
C GLU A 584 29.94 4.44 10.42
N ASP A 585 29.04 5.28 9.88
CA ASP A 585 27.97 4.88 8.97
C ASP A 585 28.52 4.40 7.61
N LEU A 586 29.59 5.03 7.12
CA LEU A 586 30.32 4.60 5.93
C LEU A 586 30.92 3.19 6.11
N GLU A 587 31.51 2.91 7.27
CA GLU A 587 32.07 1.58 7.57
C GLU A 587 30.99 0.51 7.75
N VAL A 588 29.82 0.86 8.30
CA VAL A 588 28.64 -0.03 8.31
C VAL A 588 28.25 -0.40 6.88
N LEU A 589 28.18 0.60 6.00
CA LEU A 589 27.78 0.38 4.61
C LEU A 589 28.81 -0.47 3.84
N LYS A 590 30.10 -0.13 3.94
CA LYS A 590 31.18 -0.88 3.29
C LYS A 590 31.15 -2.36 3.67
N LYS A 591 31.03 -2.67 4.97
CA LYS A 591 31.01 -4.06 5.44
C LYS A 591 29.78 -4.81 4.97
N SER A 592 28.61 -4.18 5.05
CA SER A 592 27.34 -4.82 4.70
C SER A 592 27.22 -5.08 3.19
N VAL A 593 27.62 -4.12 2.37
CA VAL A 593 27.59 -4.23 0.90
C VAL A 593 28.66 -5.20 0.39
N ALA A 594 29.88 -5.17 0.95
CA ALA A 594 30.93 -6.12 0.58
C ALA A 594 30.51 -7.57 0.86
N GLU A 595 29.79 -7.81 1.95
CA GLU A 595 29.24 -9.12 2.24
C GLU A 595 28.21 -9.56 1.21
N LEU A 596 27.22 -8.72 0.86
CA LEU A 596 26.28 -9.04 -0.22
C LEU A 596 27.00 -9.31 -1.54
N LYS A 597 28.03 -8.53 -1.86
CA LYS A 597 28.85 -8.74 -3.06
C LYS A 597 29.54 -10.09 -3.06
N SER A 598 30.03 -10.56 -1.91
CA SER A 598 30.62 -11.91 -1.79
C SER A 598 29.63 -13.05 -2.05
N LEU A 599 28.32 -12.77 -1.95
CA LEU A 599 27.24 -13.72 -2.16
C LEU A 599 26.56 -13.55 -3.53
N GLU A 600 27.05 -12.69 -4.43
CA GLU A 600 26.36 -12.28 -5.66
C GLU A 600 25.87 -13.46 -6.52
N GLU A 601 26.70 -14.50 -6.70
CA GLU A 601 26.33 -15.71 -7.46
C GLU A 601 25.16 -16.49 -6.85
N ILE A 602 24.98 -16.37 -5.53
CA ILE A 602 23.88 -16.99 -4.79
C ILE A 602 22.66 -16.06 -4.80
N LEU A 603 22.87 -14.75 -4.70
CA LEU A 603 21.80 -13.76 -4.64
C LEU A 603 20.97 -13.71 -5.92
N ILE A 604 21.57 -13.99 -7.09
CA ILE A 604 20.86 -14.08 -8.38
C ILE A 604 19.93 -15.31 -8.51
N ILE A 605 20.00 -16.26 -7.58
CA ILE A 605 19.13 -17.43 -7.54
C ILE A 605 17.80 -17.03 -6.86
N PRO A 606 16.63 -17.40 -7.40
CA PRO A 606 15.36 -17.17 -6.71
C PRO A 606 15.24 -17.99 -5.41
N ASN A 607 14.42 -17.54 -4.47
CA ASN A 607 14.03 -18.36 -3.33
C ASN A 607 13.25 -19.60 -3.83
N SER A 608 13.59 -20.75 -3.25
CA SER A 608 12.94 -22.04 -3.50
C SER A 608 11.51 -22.05 -2.95
N ALA A 609 10.66 -22.83 -3.59
CA ALA A 609 9.28 -23.08 -3.13
C ALA A 609 9.20 -24.13 -2.00
N ARG A 610 10.34 -24.63 -1.50
CA ARG A 610 10.36 -25.55 -0.37
C ARG A 610 9.63 -24.97 0.84
N LYS A 611 8.83 -25.80 1.48
CA LYS A 611 8.19 -25.45 2.74
C LYS A 611 9.24 -25.42 3.85
N LEU A 612 9.21 -24.33 4.61
CA LEU A 612 10.06 -24.09 5.77
C LEU A 612 9.15 -23.97 6.99
N THR A 613 9.52 -24.61 8.11
CA THR A 613 8.71 -24.55 9.33
C THR A 613 9.59 -24.49 10.57
N TRP A 614 9.32 -23.50 11.42
CA TRP A 614 9.95 -23.36 12.74
C TRP A 614 9.12 -24.06 13.82
N ALA A 615 9.78 -24.81 14.69
CA ALA A 615 9.19 -25.43 15.87
C ALA A 615 9.97 -25.00 17.14
N PRO A 616 9.31 -24.38 18.15
CA PRO A 616 7.96 -23.81 18.08
C PRO A 616 7.87 -22.70 17.02
N ALA A 617 6.65 -22.35 16.60
CA ALA A 617 6.46 -21.21 15.71
C ALA A 617 7.00 -19.93 16.35
N ASN A 618 7.88 -19.21 15.66
CA ASN A 618 8.52 -18.01 16.15
C ASN A 618 8.58 -16.96 15.03
N LYS A 619 7.79 -15.89 15.16
CA LYS A 619 7.72 -14.80 14.17
C LYS A 619 9.03 -13.99 14.06
N ALA A 620 9.96 -14.15 15.00
CA ALA A 620 11.26 -13.48 14.95
C ALA A 620 12.28 -14.21 14.07
N LEU A 621 12.06 -15.48 13.76
CA LEU A 621 12.98 -16.32 13.01
C LEU A 621 12.53 -16.42 11.55
N HIS A 622 13.40 -15.98 10.64
CA HIS A 622 13.16 -15.93 9.20
C HIS A 622 14.12 -16.88 8.49
N ALA A 623 13.65 -17.52 7.42
CA ALA A 623 14.47 -18.41 6.63
C ALA A 623 14.05 -18.43 5.17
N ALA A 624 15.02 -18.63 4.28
CA ALA A 624 14.79 -18.94 2.88
C ALA A 624 15.85 -19.92 2.38
N VAL A 625 15.50 -20.73 1.39
CA VAL A 625 16.44 -21.61 0.72
C VAL A 625 16.55 -21.18 -0.73
N LYS A 626 17.77 -21.14 -1.29
CA LYS A 626 18.03 -20.96 -2.72
C LYS A 626 18.70 -22.22 -3.27
N GLU A 627 18.37 -22.61 -4.49
CA GLU A 627 18.86 -23.87 -5.08
C GLU A 627 19.35 -23.67 -6.51
N ALA A 628 20.59 -24.09 -6.78
CA ALA A 628 21.16 -24.11 -8.13
C ALA A 628 22.28 -25.15 -8.23
N GLY A 629 22.39 -25.82 -9.39
CA GLY A 629 23.49 -26.73 -9.68
C GLY A 629 23.66 -27.88 -8.67
N GLY A 630 22.56 -28.39 -8.11
CA GLY A 630 22.59 -29.46 -7.10
C GLY A 630 23.00 -29.00 -5.68
N LYS A 631 23.19 -27.70 -5.47
CA LYS A 631 23.47 -27.10 -4.16
C LYS A 631 22.24 -26.42 -3.59
N ALA A 632 22.13 -26.40 -2.26
CA ALA A 632 21.14 -25.62 -1.53
C ALA A 632 21.84 -24.62 -0.61
N TYR A 633 21.32 -23.40 -0.56
CA TYR A 633 21.85 -22.31 0.26
C TYR A 633 20.77 -21.84 1.22
N LEU A 634 20.99 -22.00 2.52
CA LEU A 634 20.07 -21.61 3.57
C LEU A 634 20.43 -20.22 4.09
N PHE A 635 19.50 -19.29 3.98
CA PHE A 635 19.53 -17.98 4.62
C PHE A 635 18.69 -18.05 5.90
N VAL A 636 19.21 -17.51 7.01
CA VAL A 636 18.46 -17.37 8.27
C VAL A 636 18.70 -16.00 8.87
N ALA A 637 17.68 -15.46 9.55
CA ALA A 637 17.78 -14.19 10.28
C ALA A 637 16.91 -14.21 11.55
N ASN A 638 17.37 -13.48 12.58
CA ASN A 638 16.62 -13.20 13.80
C ASN A 638 16.33 -11.70 13.90
N ASP A 639 15.07 -11.28 13.76
CA ASP A 639 14.69 -9.86 13.87
C ASP A 639 14.65 -9.32 15.31
N SER A 640 14.78 -10.20 16.30
CA SER A 640 14.67 -9.88 17.72
C SER A 640 15.97 -9.29 18.26
N ARG A 641 15.83 -8.31 19.17
CA ARG A 641 16.98 -7.75 19.92
C ARG A 641 17.41 -8.60 21.12
N LYS A 642 16.87 -9.82 21.24
CA LYS A 642 17.37 -10.88 22.12
C LYS A 642 17.68 -12.13 21.31
N ALA A 643 18.43 -13.06 21.91
CA ALA A 643 18.65 -14.36 21.30
C ALA A 643 17.33 -15.13 21.17
N GLU A 644 17.16 -15.82 20.05
CA GLU A 644 15.99 -16.65 19.76
C GLU A 644 16.44 -18.06 19.39
N SER A 645 15.59 -19.04 19.68
CA SER A 645 15.85 -20.45 19.39
C SER A 645 14.65 -21.11 18.74
N GLY A 646 14.92 -22.09 17.88
CA GLY A 646 13.91 -22.90 17.23
C GLY A 646 14.54 -23.97 16.35
N THR A 647 13.76 -25.02 16.06
CA THR A 647 14.14 -26.02 15.08
C THR A 647 13.53 -25.67 13.73
N LEU A 648 14.37 -25.40 12.73
CA LEU A 648 13.94 -25.26 11.34
C LEU A 648 13.83 -26.64 10.70
N THR A 649 12.70 -26.91 10.05
CA THR A 649 12.52 -28.06 9.16
C THR A 649 12.46 -27.57 7.71
N ILE A 650 13.28 -28.17 6.84
CA ILE A 650 13.33 -27.91 5.41
C ILE A 650 12.83 -29.15 4.68
N ASP A 651 11.66 -29.05 4.05
CA ASP A 651 11.06 -30.19 3.35
C ASP A 651 11.96 -30.69 2.21
N GLY A 652 12.16 -32.01 2.17
CA GLY A 652 12.89 -32.69 1.11
C GLY A 652 14.42 -32.52 1.16
N ILE A 653 15.00 -32.09 2.29
CA ILE A 653 16.44 -32.18 2.55
C ILE A 653 16.69 -33.35 3.52
N GLY A 654 17.68 -34.19 3.23
CA GLY A 654 18.07 -35.32 4.08
C GLY A 654 19.11 -34.94 5.14
N ASP A 655 19.97 -35.89 5.48
CA ASP A 655 21.13 -35.62 6.34
C ASP A 655 22.21 -34.87 5.55
N ALA A 656 22.71 -33.78 6.13
CA ALA A 656 23.66 -32.88 5.47
C ALA A 656 24.52 -32.13 6.50
N VAL A 657 25.52 -31.43 5.99
CA VAL A 657 26.29 -30.43 6.73
C VAL A 657 26.14 -29.07 6.04
N GLY A 658 25.97 -28.01 6.81
CA GLY A 658 25.95 -26.64 6.31
C GLY A 658 27.26 -25.94 6.58
N ILE A 659 27.92 -25.47 5.53
CA ILE A 659 29.15 -24.69 5.62
C ILE A 659 28.76 -23.21 5.67
N CYS A 660 29.18 -22.50 6.72
CA CYS A 660 28.94 -21.08 6.86
C CYS A 660 29.65 -20.30 5.73
N LEU A 661 28.88 -19.58 4.92
CA LEU A 661 29.39 -18.68 3.88
C LEU A 661 29.47 -17.23 4.38
N ALA A 662 28.50 -16.84 5.21
CA ALA A 662 28.46 -15.53 5.85
C ALA A 662 27.75 -15.68 7.20
N ASP A 663 28.38 -15.24 8.28
CA ASP A 663 27.78 -15.16 9.61
C ASP A 663 28.54 -14.09 10.40
N GLY A 664 27.80 -13.20 11.05
CA GLY A 664 28.39 -12.16 11.90
C GLY A 664 29.00 -12.68 13.21
N ALA A 665 28.73 -13.94 13.60
CA ALA A 665 29.13 -14.49 14.89
C ALA A 665 29.43 -16.00 14.94
N ASN A 666 28.79 -16.86 14.13
CA ASN A 666 28.93 -18.33 14.26
C ASN A 666 29.55 -19.02 13.01
N LYS A 667 30.86 -19.31 13.07
CA LYS A 667 31.62 -19.87 11.94
C LYS A 667 31.64 -21.40 11.88
N GLU A 668 31.11 -22.09 12.89
CA GLU A 668 31.31 -23.55 13.07
C GLU A 668 30.43 -24.43 12.14
N GLY A 669 29.61 -23.80 11.28
CA GLY A 669 28.68 -24.50 10.39
C GLY A 669 27.47 -25.06 11.14
N ILE A 670 26.66 -25.86 10.45
CA ILE A 670 25.44 -26.47 10.99
C ILE A 670 25.34 -27.95 10.61
N SER A 671 24.65 -28.74 11.44
CA SER A 671 24.26 -30.11 11.09
C SER A 671 22.79 -30.16 10.70
N VAL A 672 22.49 -30.85 9.61
CA VAL A 672 21.12 -31.11 9.16
C VAL A 672 20.84 -32.59 9.37
N LYS A 673 19.78 -32.91 10.12
CA LYS A 673 19.33 -34.29 10.37
C LYS A 673 17.90 -34.46 9.87
N GLY A 674 17.70 -35.22 8.80
CA GLY A 674 16.40 -35.38 8.15
C GLY A 674 15.72 -34.04 7.84
N GLY A 675 16.51 -33.08 7.33
CA GLY A 675 16.02 -31.73 7.01
C GLY A 675 15.81 -30.82 8.22
N ARG A 676 16.12 -31.28 9.45
CA ARG A 676 15.95 -30.52 10.69
C ARG A 676 17.27 -29.90 11.16
N ILE A 677 17.19 -28.65 11.62
CA ILE A 677 18.32 -27.86 12.07
C ILE A 677 17.92 -27.11 13.34
N ASP A 678 18.64 -27.32 14.43
CA ASP A 678 18.42 -26.60 15.68
C ASP A 678 19.24 -25.32 15.69
N PHE A 679 18.57 -24.17 15.74
CA PHE A 679 19.21 -22.86 15.78
C PHE A 679 19.10 -22.22 17.16
N LYS A 680 20.19 -21.54 17.54
CA LYS A 680 20.22 -20.48 18.55
C LYS A 680 20.87 -19.25 17.92
N LEU A 681 20.04 -18.36 17.42
CA LEU A 681 20.51 -17.14 16.77
C LEU A 681 20.69 -16.04 17.82
N ALA A 682 21.84 -15.38 17.79
CA ALA A 682 22.10 -14.22 18.63
C ALA A 682 21.15 -13.05 18.26
N PRO A 683 21.04 -12.00 19.10
CA PRO A 683 20.26 -10.80 18.76
C PRO A 683 20.65 -10.27 17.37
N LEU A 684 19.67 -10.02 16.51
CA LEU A 684 19.89 -9.47 15.16
C LEU A 684 20.83 -10.30 14.26
N ALA A 685 21.06 -11.57 14.60
CA ALA A 685 21.97 -12.42 13.84
C ALA A 685 21.36 -12.80 12.48
N ALA A 686 22.22 -12.83 11.46
CA ALA A 686 21.89 -13.30 10.14
C ALA A 686 23.06 -14.06 9.53
N ALA A 687 22.74 -15.16 8.84
CA ALA A 687 23.73 -16.09 8.29
C ALA A 687 23.28 -16.76 6.99
N VAL A 688 24.26 -17.21 6.20
CA VAL A 688 24.11 -18.05 5.00
C VAL A 688 24.92 -19.33 5.15
N TYR A 689 24.32 -20.47 4.85
CA TYR A 689 24.98 -21.77 4.83
C TYR A 689 24.84 -22.46 3.47
N GLU A 690 25.92 -22.99 2.91
CA GLU A 690 25.86 -23.98 1.81
C GLU A 690 25.57 -25.36 2.40
N ILE A 691 24.41 -25.94 2.10
CA ILE A 691 24.00 -27.26 2.53
C ILE A 691 24.57 -28.30 1.56
N LYS A 692 25.43 -29.18 2.08
CA LYS A 692 26.02 -30.30 1.34
C LYS A 692 25.52 -31.62 1.92
N SER A 693 24.90 -32.44 1.07
CA SER A 693 24.58 -33.82 1.42
C SER A 693 25.83 -34.56 1.88
N LYS A 694 25.69 -35.40 2.90
CA LYS A 694 26.76 -36.27 3.35
C LYS A 694 27.08 -37.37 2.35
#